data_AF-A0AAF1KJU1-F1
#
_entry.id   AF-A0AAF1KJU1-F1
#
_cell.length_a   1.000
_cell.length_b   1.000
_cell.length_c   1.000
_cell.angle_alpha   90.00
_cell.angle_beta   90.00
_cell.angle_gamma   90.00
#
_symmetry.space_group_name_H-M   'P 1'
#
loop_
_entity.id
_entity.type
_entity.pdbx_description
1 polymer ?
#
loop_
_entity_poly.entity_id
_entity_poly.type
_entity_poly.pdbx_seq_one_letter_code
_entity_poly.pdbx_strand_id
1 'polypeptide(L)'
;MKRPGWLSRFGESAFAPLAAADRAALGLVALAFAAGLLVFLAFPADPARLARFTPEQVALFQIADSMPQRRALLAFLGCILVGAVLLRFRPWTSLRFGTRWAVLLGMAALVLPIVQILTLVDALPLLPPDDRVHRALLMLGYAAATATFIAHRHVPSAALAVVIAAGLVLAWWPLQAGGMQRVSVPLMPMVDQHLAAVFSGGDMLAAGLRLFADIPTSYGLLTPLVIATAAKAGIVVDFLRLLHLVEFFQGLALCLFLACGWERSRGAPVRARLGVLLLILLCGVPFLSMSNFAVLLPNASGFRFVMFPLAVLCLGLLQRTPLVPATVLAGALAALAVLHNTETGIAITVGLGLAWLLVARDAGLRVALPALAAGLAAALCMLALPILLHLAATGAWLPLDVGRGMSLFRRFGEGFGGLALPFRLTALLIFLHAGYVLTRSLASLLGRPGPRPDIASAGIAAMIIVWAPYYANRPDDWNLWSFILLETLLLTPLIAAGVSRTVLAGLALLLLLPAPVLTARSNDFYLRSMLAMPVTKRCGAGLSIPPGACTEHHARAAELRGAAQPGGVLWITAYPYLTFQLTRLRPFIGPLDLYATALTEAELLALADRIRSAAPRVILIDGAAGTTIGDAVPAPMRALNRRIANLAGYTRCSAHRMVYWEVWMPAGGCEPS
;
A
#
# COMPACT_ATOMS: atom_id res chain seq x y z
N MET A 1 28.87 -18.95 -48.10
CA MET A 1 28.79 -17.82 -47.15
C MET A 1 28.45 -18.35 -45.76
N LYS A 2 29.38 -18.33 -44.81
CA LYS A 2 29.14 -18.75 -43.42
C LYS A 2 28.30 -17.68 -42.71
N ARG A 3 27.10 -18.02 -42.23
CA ARG A 3 26.34 -17.14 -41.34
C ARG A 3 27.19 -16.94 -40.07
N PRO A 4 27.47 -15.69 -39.65
CA PRO A 4 28.19 -15.45 -38.41
C PRO A 4 27.48 -16.15 -37.25
N GLY A 5 28.25 -16.86 -36.41
CA GLY A 5 27.73 -17.61 -35.27
C GLY A 5 26.93 -16.70 -34.34
N TRP A 6 25.84 -17.23 -33.79
CA TRP A 6 24.90 -16.52 -32.93
C TRP A 6 25.58 -15.65 -31.85
N LEU A 7 26.70 -16.11 -31.29
CA LEU A 7 27.49 -15.41 -30.26
C LEU A 7 28.19 -14.12 -30.77
N SER A 8 28.62 -14.03 -32.03
CA SER A 8 29.32 -12.83 -32.52
C SER A 8 28.38 -11.63 -32.71
N ARG A 9 27.06 -11.86 -32.81
CA ARG A 9 26.06 -10.79 -32.85
C ARG A 9 25.77 -10.14 -31.48
N PHE A 10 26.19 -10.78 -30.39
CA PHE A 10 26.03 -10.23 -29.03
C PHE A 10 27.22 -9.37 -28.59
N GLY A 11 28.40 -9.55 -29.19
CA GLY A 11 29.64 -8.95 -28.69
C GLY A 11 29.78 -7.44 -28.95
N GLU A 12 29.36 -6.94 -30.11
CA GLU A 12 29.77 -5.59 -30.54
C GLU A 12 28.69 -4.50 -30.39
N SER A 13 27.40 -4.82 -30.44
CA SER A 13 26.32 -3.81 -30.32
C SER A 13 25.64 -3.77 -28.95
N ALA A 14 25.59 -4.90 -28.23
CA ALA A 14 24.93 -4.97 -26.92
C ALA A 14 25.79 -4.40 -25.78
N PHE A 15 27.09 -4.27 -26.01
CA PHE A 15 28.07 -3.74 -25.06
C PHE A 15 28.81 -2.52 -25.62
N ALA A 16 28.09 -1.65 -26.36
CA ALA A 16 28.58 -0.31 -26.58
C ALA A 16 29.02 0.27 -25.22
N PRO A 17 30.22 0.85 -25.10
CA PRO A 17 30.74 1.29 -23.82
C PRO A 17 29.73 2.24 -23.18
N LEU A 18 29.23 1.86 -21.98
CA LEU A 18 28.30 2.68 -21.21
C LEU A 18 28.76 4.13 -21.22
N ALA A 19 27.88 5.08 -21.46
CA ALA A 19 28.26 6.49 -21.44
C ALA A 19 28.89 6.81 -20.07
N ALA A 20 29.83 7.75 -20.03
CA ALA A 20 30.50 8.13 -18.79
C ALA A 20 29.52 8.57 -17.69
N ALA A 21 28.38 9.14 -18.07
CA ALA A 21 27.28 9.47 -17.16
C ALA A 21 26.63 8.23 -16.53
N ASP A 22 26.37 7.19 -17.31
CA ASP A 22 25.74 5.95 -16.83
C ASP A 22 26.67 5.19 -15.89
N ARG A 23 27.97 5.10 -16.20
CA ARG A 23 28.97 4.51 -15.29
C ARG A 23 29.03 5.22 -13.95
N ALA A 24 28.98 6.56 -13.98
CA ALA A 24 29.06 7.35 -12.76
C ALA A 24 27.79 7.21 -11.90
N ALA A 25 26.61 7.16 -12.53
CA ALA A 25 25.35 6.91 -11.83
C ALA A 25 25.31 5.50 -11.22
N LEU A 26 25.73 4.47 -11.95
CA LEU A 26 25.83 3.10 -11.43
C LEU A 26 26.82 2.99 -10.26
N GLY A 27 28.01 3.58 -10.40
CA GLY A 27 28.99 3.61 -9.33
C GLY A 27 28.48 4.32 -8.07
N LEU A 28 27.73 5.41 -8.25
CA LEU A 28 27.11 6.12 -7.12
C LEU A 28 26.03 5.27 -6.45
N VAL A 29 25.15 4.62 -7.20
CA VAL A 29 24.11 3.76 -6.63
C VAL A 29 24.72 2.56 -5.89
N ALA A 30 25.78 1.96 -6.44
CA ALA A 30 26.52 0.90 -5.76
C ALA A 30 27.16 1.39 -4.46
N LEU A 31 27.75 2.59 -4.46
CA LEU A 31 28.29 3.21 -3.25
C LEU A 31 27.19 3.53 -2.23
N ALA A 32 26.06 4.07 -2.68
CA ALA A 32 24.91 4.36 -1.84
C ALA A 32 24.35 3.08 -1.20
N PHE A 33 24.30 1.98 -1.95
CA PHE A 33 23.91 0.67 -1.43
C PHE A 33 24.92 0.15 -0.41
N ALA A 34 26.22 0.22 -0.69
CA ALA A 34 27.26 -0.17 0.24
C ALA A 34 27.21 0.66 1.54
N ALA A 35 26.98 1.97 1.45
CA ALA A 35 26.80 2.85 2.60
C ALA A 35 25.55 2.47 3.42
N GLY A 36 24.42 2.21 2.75
CA GLY A 36 23.21 1.71 3.39
C GLY A 36 23.43 0.37 4.10
N LEU A 37 24.13 -0.57 3.46
CA LEU A 37 24.48 -1.87 4.04
C LEU A 37 25.40 -1.72 5.27
N LEU A 38 26.43 -0.87 5.19
CA LEU A 38 27.32 -0.59 6.31
C LEU A 38 26.55 0.00 7.50
N VAL A 39 25.63 0.92 7.24
CA VAL A 39 24.75 1.50 8.26
C VAL A 39 23.81 0.44 8.84
N PHE A 40 23.22 -0.41 8.01
CA PHE A 40 22.39 -1.52 8.48
C PHE A 40 23.15 -2.44 9.44
N LEU A 41 24.40 -2.77 9.11
CA LEU A 41 25.27 -3.62 9.94
C LEU A 41 25.78 -2.90 11.20
N ALA A 42 25.99 -1.58 11.15
CA ALA A 42 26.48 -0.78 12.27
C ALA A 42 25.40 -0.46 13.31
N PHE A 43 24.12 -0.51 12.93
CA PHE A 43 22.99 -0.26 13.83
C PHE A 43 22.20 -1.55 14.02
N PRO A 44 22.56 -2.41 15.00
CA PRO A 44 21.79 -3.63 15.26
C PRO A 44 20.36 -3.31 15.72
N ALA A 45 19.46 -4.26 15.49
CA ALA A 45 18.10 -4.21 16.01
C ALA A 45 18.15 -4.23 17.55
N ASP A 46 17.39 -3.34 18.19
CA ASP A 46 17.32 -3.20 19.64
C ASP A 46 15.87 -3.38 20.10
N PRO A 47 15.52 -4.54 20.70
CA PRO A 47 14.20 -4.79 21.24
C PRO A 47 13.76 -3.77 22.29
N ALA A 48 14.68 -3.11 23.01
CA ALA A 48 14.32 -2.09 24.00
C ALA A 48 13.62 -0.88 23.35
N ARG A 49 13.88 -0.61 22.06
CA ARG A 49 13.14 0.42 21.31
C ARG A 49 11.69 0.08 21.09
N LEU A 50 11.27 -1.17 21.28
CA LEU A 50 9.86 -1.56 21.20
C LEU A 50 9.08 -1.21 22.47
N ALA A 51 9.76 -0.97 23.59
CA ALA A 51 9.13 -0.64 24.88
C ALA A 51 8.36 0.70 24.86
N ARG A 52 8.55 1.54 23.83
CA ARG A 52 7.73 2.74 23.61
C ARG A 52 6.30 2.42 23.15
N PHE A 53 6.10 1.26 22.54
CA PHE A 53 4.80 0.77 22.11
C PHE A 53 4.23 -0.15 23.19
N THR A 54 2.91 -0.24 23.26
CA THR A 54 2.28 -1.19 24.19
C THR A 54 2.62 -2.63 23.76
N PRO A 55 2.90 -3.54 24.73
CA PRO A 55 3.30 -4.91 24.41
C PRO A 55 2.23 -5.65 23.61
N GLU A 56 0.96 -5.31 23.81
CA GLU A 56 -0.17 -5.87 23.07
C GLU A 56 -0.13 -5.51 21.57
N GLN A 57 0.25 -4.28 21.25
CA GLN A 57 0.44 -3.83 19.86
C GLN A 57 1.63 -4.53 19.20
N VAL A 58 2.74 -4.66 19.94
CA VAL A 58 3.93 -5.39 19.50
C VAL A 58 3.57 -6.85 19.20
N ALA A 59 2.81 -7.50 20.07
CA ALA A 59 2.39 -8.88 19.90
C ALA A 59 1.40 -9.07 18.75
N LEU A 60 0.38 -8.20 18.61
CA LEU A 60 -0.64 -8.34 17.56
C LEU A 60 -0.04 -8.16 16.17
N PHE A 61 0.75 -7.10 15.98
CA PHE A 61 1.30 -6.74 14.67
C PHE A 61 2.70 -7.30 14.42
N GLN A 62 3.22 -8.09 15.34
CA GLN A 62 4.57 -8.66 15.30
C GLN A 62 5.62 -7.57 15.03
N ILE A 63 5.50 -6.46 15.77
CA ILE A 63 6.33 -5.27 15.54
C ILE A 63 7.79 -5.61 15.85
N ALA A 64 8.68 -5.37 14.89
CA ALA A 64 10.12 -5.49 15.04
C ALA A 64 10.79 -4.11 14.98
N ASP A 65 12.02 -4.01 15.51
CA ASP A 65 12.79 -2.77 15.42
C ASP A 65 13.24 -2.50 13.97
N SER A 66 12.52 -1.61 13.29
CA SER A 66 12.82 -1.16 11.91
C SER A 66 13.83 -0.01 11.86
N MET A 67 14.41 0.42 12.99
CA MET A 67 15.42 1.49 13.01
C MET A 67 16.62 1.21 12.08
N PRO A 68 17.23 0.01 12.07
CA PRO A 68 18.37 -0.28 11.18
C PRO A 68 18.03 -0.08 9.70
N GLN A 69 16.86 -0.56 9.30
CA GLN A 69 16.34 -0.54 7.93
C GLN A 69 16.13 0.91 7.46
N ARG A 70 15.54 1.74 8.32
CA ARG A 70 15.28 3.15 8.03
C ARG A 70 16.55 3.98 7.98
N ARG A 71 17.52 3.73 8.87
CA ARG A 71 18.83 4.39 8.81
C ARG A 71 19.59 4.01 7.54
N ALA A 72 19.56 2.73 7.17
CA ALA A 72 20.15 2.24 5.93
C ALA A 72 19.55 2.92 4.70
N LEU A 73 18.22 3.06 4.64
CA LEU A 73 17.55 3.77 3.57
C LEU A 73 17.91 5.27 3.56
N LEU A 74 17.94 5.94 4.70
CA LEU A 74 18.34 7.36 4.78
C LEU A 74 19.78 7.57 4.29
N ALA A 75 20.70 6.66 4.62
CA ALA A 75 22.06 6.70 4.10
C ALA A 75 22.09 6.50 2.57
N PHE A 76 21.36 5.53 2.06
CA PHE A 76 21.21 5.30 0.62
C PHE A 76 20.68 6.56 -0.10
N LEU A 77 19.60 7.18 0.40
CA LEU A 77 19.02 8.40 -0.14
C LEU A 77 19.98 9.58 -0.08
N GLY A 78 20.64 9.77 1.07
CA GLY A 78 21.65 10.81 1.27
C GLY A 78 22.80 10.69 0.28
N CYS A 79 23.31 9.48 0.06
CA CYS A 79 24.35 9.21 -0.93
C CYS A 79 23.87 9.52 -2.37
N ILE A 80 22.65 9.15 -2.74
CA ILE A 80 22.09 9.47 -4.07
C ILE A 80 22.03 10.99 -4.27
N LEU A 81 21.48 11.73 -3.31
CA LEU A 81 21.31 13.18 -3.42
C LEU A 81 22.66 13.91 -3.46
N VAL A 82 23.54 13.64 -2.50
CA VAL A 82 24.88 14.25 -2.43
C VAL A 82 25.69 13.86 -3.67
N GLY A 83 25.69 12.59 -4.04
CA GLY A 83 26.43 12.12 -5.20
C GLY A 83 25.92 12.72 -6.51
N ALA A 84 24.60 12.85 -6.71
CA ALA A 84 24.05 13.49 -7.91
C ALA A 84 24.52 14.96 -8.03
N VAL A 85 24.63 15.68 -6.90
CA VAL A 85 25.23 17.01 -6.85
C VAL A 85 26.72 16.98 -7.17
N LEU A 86 27.49 16.07 -6.58
CA LEU A 86 28.92 15.93 -6.86
C LEU A 86 29.22 15.57 -8.33
N LEU A 87 28.34 14.77 -8.95
CA LEU A 87 28.41 14.40 -10.36
C LEU A 87 28.27 15.61 -11.30
N ARG A 88 27.75 16.75 -10.83
CA ARG A 88 27.77 18.02 -11.58
C ARG A 88 29.17 18.62 -11.64
N PHE A 89 29.86 18.66 -10.52
CA PHE A 89 31.11 19.41 -10.37
C PHE A 89 32.35 18.64 -10.83
N ARG A 90 32.33 17.31 -10.73
CA ARG A 90 33.48 16.49 -11.12
C ARG A 90 33.03 15.30 -11.96
N PRO A 91 33.46 15.19 -13.23
CA PRO A 91 33.29 13.96 -13.96
C PRO A 91 34.13 12.89 -13.26
N TRP A 92 33.49 11.93 -12.58
CA TRP A 92 34.10 10.71 -12.07
C TRP A 92 34.54 9.77 -13.22
N THR A 93 35.28 10.30 -14.19
CA THR A 93 35.79 9.55 -15.35
C THR A 93 37.07 8.78 -15.02
N SER A 94 37.73 9.06 -13.89
CA SER A 94 38.96 8.37 -13.48
C SER A 94 38.74 7.05 -12.73
N LEU A 95 37.54 6.79 -12.20
CA LEU A 95 37.19 5.49 -11.65
C LEU A 95 36.97 4.52 -12.83
N ARG A 96 38.01 3.76 -13.18
CA ARG A 96 37.93 2.65 -14.13
C ARG A 96 37.09 1.52 -13.52
N PHE A 97 35.77 1.71 -13.48
CA PHE A 97 34.81 0.62 -13.30
C PHE A 97 34.87 -0.24 -14.57
N GLY A 98 35.80 -1.19 -14.59
CA GLY A 98 36.05 -2.06 -15.74
C GLY A 98 34.85 -2.95 -16.06
N THR A 99 34.90 -3.58 -17.25
CA THR A 99 33.99 -4.63 -17.76
C THR A 99 33.62 -5.71 -16.74
N ARG A 100 34.46 -5.93 -15.71
CA ARG A 100 34.22 -6.84 -14.58
C ARG A 100 32.94 -6.55 -13.80
N TRP A 101 32.50 -5.28 -13.70
CA TRP A 101 31.25 -4.93 -13.00
C TRP A 101 29.99 -5.25 -13.82
N ALA A 102 30.04 -5.08 -15.15
CA ALA A 102 28.96 -5.52 -16.03
C ALA A 102 28.83 -7.05 -16.02
N VAL A 103 29.96 -7.77 -15.91
CA VAL A 103 29.99 -9.21 -15.69
C VAL A 103 29.44 -9.59 -14.31
N LEU A 104 29.77 -8.86 -13.24
CA LEU A 104 29.20 -9.07 -11.90
C LEU A 104 27.69 -8.81 -11.85
N LEU A 105 27.20 -7.75 -12.50
CA LEU A 105 25.76 -7.47 -12.63
C LEU A 105 25.07 -8.52 -13.52
N GLY A 106 25.72 -8.98 -14.58
CA GLY A 106 25.23 -10.06 -15.44
C GLY A 106 25.23 -11.43 -14.76
N MET A 107 26.25 -11.74 -13.96
CA MET A 107 26.31 -12.95 -13.13
C MET A 107 25.32 -12.88 -11.99
N ALA A 108 25.15 -11.71 -11.36
CA ALA A 108 24.07 -11.49 -10.41
C ALA A 108 22.73 -11.79 -11.09
N ALA A 109 22.44 -11.24 -12.27
CA ALA A 109 21.21 -11.54 -13.02
C ALA A 109 21.01 -13.03 -13.40
N LEU A 110 22.06 -13.86 -13.40
CA LEU A 110 22.02 -15.31 -13.67
C LEU A 110 21.94 -16.18 -12.40
N VAL A 111 22.69 -15.82 -11.36
CA VAL A 111 22.73 -16.53 -10.06
C VAL A 111 21.48 -16.22 -9.23
N LEU A 112 20.94 -15.02 -9.36
CA LEU A 112 19.80 -14.55 -8.58
C LEU A 112 18.48 -15.30 -8.85
N PRO A 113 18.07 -15.58 -10.10
CA PRO A 113 16.92 -16.44 -10.37
C PRO A 113 17.08 -17.81 -9.75
N ILE A 114 18.31 -18.36 -9.72
CA ILE A 114 18.61 -19.65 -9.09
C ILE A 114 18.39 -19.56 -7.57
N VAL A 115 18.91 -18.52 -6.90
CA VAL A 115 18.68 -18.32 -5.46
C VAL A 115 17.18 -18.15 -5.16
N GLN A 116 16.43 -17.40 -5.99
CA GLN A 116 14.98 -17.28 -5.82
C GLN A 116 14.25 -18.62 -6.02
N ILE A 117 14.61 -19.39 -7.04
CA ILE A 117 14.08 -20.74 -7.28
C ILE A 117 14.40 -21.63 -6.07
N LEU A 118 15.61 -21.58 -5.52
CA LEU A 118 15.99 -22.35 -4.34
C LEU A 118 15.18 -21.93 -3.11
N THR A 119 15.01 -20.63 -2.84
CA THR A 119 14.11 -20.17 -1.75
C THR A 119 12.64 -20.54 -1.98
N LEU A 120 12.23 -20.71 -3.23
CA LEU A 120 10.91 -21.21 -3.59
C LEU A 120 10.78 -22.69 -3.25
N VAL A 121 11.78 -23.47 -3.64
CA VAL A 121 11.89 -24.91 -3.40
C VAL A 121 11.94 -25.19 -1.90
N ASP A 122 12.68 -24.41 -1.12
CA ASP A 122 12.73 -24.54 0.35
C ASP A 122 11.39 -24.23 1.02
N ALA A 123 10.53 -23.44 0.36
CA ALA A 123 9.22 -23.12 0.88
C ALA A 123 8.11 -24.07 0.40
N LEU A 124 8.35 -24.91 -0.61
CA LEU A 124 7.39 -25.92 -1.07
C LEU A 124 7.00 -26.92 0.05
N PRO A 125 7.93 -27.40 0.90
CA PRO A 125 7.62 -28.29 2.03
C PRO A 125 6.73 -27.66 3.10
N LEU A 126 6.71 -26.33 3.23
CA LEU A 126 5.89 -25.61 4.21
C LEU A 126 4.43 -25.46 3.77
N LEU A 127 4.13 -25.76 2.50
CA LEU A 127 2.78 -25.70 1.96
C LEU A 127 2.06 -27.02 2.22
N PRO A 128 0.75 -27.00 2.52
CA PRO A 128 -0.04 -28.23 2.66
C PRO A 128 -0.15 -29.00 1.33
N PRO A 129 -0.26 -30.35 1.36
CA PRO A 129 -0.08 -31.21 0.19
C PRO A 129 -1.00 -30.88 -0.99
N ASP A 130 -2.27 -30.57 -0.69
CA ASP A 130 -3.31 -30.30 -1.69
C ASP A 130 -3.06 -29.00 -2.48
N ASP A 131 -2.33 -28.06 -1.87
CA ASP A 131 -1.98 -26.78 -2.47
C ASP A 131 -0.68 -26.82 -3.29
N ARG A 132 0.21 -27.78 -2.99
CA ARG A 132 1.51 -27.90 -3.69
C ARG A 132 1.33 -28.16 -5.17
N VAL A 133 0.40 -29.06 -5.53
CA VAL A 133 0.15 -29.45 -6.92
C VAL A 133 -0.52 -28.30 -7.69
N HIS A 134 -1.55 -27.68 -7.12
CA HIS A 134 -2.24 -26.56 -7.77
C HIS A 134 -1.31 -25.38 -8.03
N ARG A 135 -0.48 -25.03 -7.04
CA ARG A 135 0.51 -23.94 -7.15
C ARG A 135 1.66 -24.28 -8.08
N ALA A 136 2.17 -25.52 -8.04
CA ALA A 136 3.18 -25.98 -8.99
C ALA A 136 2.64 -25.95 -10.42
N LEU A 137 1.39 -26.35 -10.66
CA LEU A 137 0.75 -26.28 -11.98
C LEU A 137 0.51 -24.84 -12.44
N LEU A 138 0.08 -23.94 -11.55
CA LEU A 138 -0.03 -22.50 -11.85
C LEU A 138 1.34 -21.91 -12.20
N MET A 139 2.37 -22.19 -11.41
CA MET A 139 3.74 -21.72 -11.66
C MET A 139 4.31 -22.32 -12.94
N LEU A 140 4.09 -23.61 -13.22
CA LEU A 140 4.51 -24.28 -14.45
C LEU A 140 3.77 -23.73 -15.66
N GLY A 141 2.45 -23.53 -15.57
CA GLY A 141 1.65 -22.93 -16.65
C GLY A 141 2.06 -21.50 -16.92
N TYR A 142 2.38 -20.73 -15.89
CA TYR A 142 2.83 -19.34 -15.98
C TYR A 142 4.26 -19.23 -16.51
N ALA A 143 5.17 -20.07 -16.00
CA ALA A 143 6.54 -20.18 -16.49
C ALA A 143 6.55 -20.68 -17.93
N ALA A 144 5.67 -21.63 -18.30
CA ALA A 144 5.49 -22.09 -19.67
C ALA A 144 4.91 -20.98 -20.55
N ALA A 145 3.90 -20.22 -20.12
CA ALA A 145 3.36 -19.09 -20.89
C ALA A 145 4.41 -17.99 -21.11
N THR A 146 5.17 -17.67 -20.07
CA THR A 146 6.27 -16.69 -20.10
C THR A 146 7.42 -17.19 -20.99
N ALA A 147 7.84 -18.45 -20.83
CA ALA A 147 8.87 -19.07 -21.65
C ALA A 147 8.43 -19.22 -23.11
N THR A 148 7.17 -19.55 -23.38
CA THR A 148 6.60 -19.62 -24.74
C THR A 148 6.56 -18.23 -25.38
N PHE A 149 6.17 -17.20 -24.63
CA PHE A 149 6.22 -15.81 -25.06
C PHE A 149 7.65 -15.34 -25.38
N ILE A 150 8.63 -15.73 -24.55
CA ILE A 150 10.05 -15.41 -24.74
C ILE A 150 10.67 -16.20 -25.91
N ALA A 151 10.37 -17.49 -26.01
CA ALA A 151 11.01 -18.43 -26.93
C ALA A 151 10.43 -18.37 -28.35
N HIS A 152 9.12 -18.21 -28.51
CA HIS A 152 8.48 -18.24 -29.82
C HIS A 152 8.32 -16.84 -30.43
N ARG A 153 9.16 -16.55 -31.42
CA ARG A 153 9.03 -15.45 -32.41
C ARG A 153 7.64 -15.36 -33.07
N HIS A 154 6.86 -16.43 -33.01
CA HIS A 154 5.68 -16.65 -33.85
C HIS A 154 4.36 -16.70 -33.08
N VAL A 155 4.32 -16.40 -31.77
CA VAL A 155 3.03 -16.27 -31.07
C VAL A 155 2.22 -15.18 -31.80
N PRO A 156 1.07 -15.52 -32.40
CA PRO A 156 0.27 -14.54 -33.11
C PRO A 156 -0.22 -13.48 -32.13
N SER A 157 -0.29 -12.21 -32.55
CA SER A 157 -0.84 -11.14 -31.71
C SER A 157 -2.24 -11.46 -31.21
N ALA A 158 -3.02 -12.23 -31.98
CA ALA A 158 -4.33 -12.74 -31.58
C ALA A 158 -4.27 -13.65 -30.35
N ALA A 159 -3.31 -14.59 -30.27
CA ALA A 159 -3.16 -15.46 -29.11
C ALA A 159 -2.80 -14.66 -27.84
N LEU A 160 -1.93 -13.65 -27.99
CA LEU A 160 -1.58 -12.76 -26.89
C LEU A 160 -2.77 -11.89 -26.44
N ALA A 161 -3.57 -11.40 -27.38
CA ALA A 161 -4.81 -10.70 -27.07
C ALA A 161 -5.82 -11.60 -26.35
N VAL A 162 -5.94 -12.87 -26.75
CA VAL A 162 -6.77 -13.86 -26.05
C VAL A 162 -6.28 -14.10 -24.62
N VAL A 163 -4.98 -14.24 -24.39
CA VAL A 163 -4.42 -14.38 -23.03
C VAL A 163 -4.68 -13.14 -22.19
N ILE A 164 -4.51 -11.94 -22.77
CA ILE A 164 -4.83 -10.67 -22.10
C ILE A 164 -6.32 -10.60 -21.75
N ALA A 165 -7.21 -10.94 -22.69
CA ALA A 165 -8.64 -10.97 -22.48
C ALA A 165 -9.03 -11.98 -21.40
N ALA A 166 -8.44 -13.18 -21.41
CA ALA A 166 -8.64 -14.18 -20.37
C ALA A 166 -8.14 -13.70 -19.00
N GLY A 167 -6.97 -13.04 -18.94
CA GLY A 167 -6.44 -12.43 -17.71
C GLY A 167 -7.35 -11.33 -17.15
N LEU A 168 -7.91 -10.49 -18.03
CA LEU A 168 -8.92 -9.49 -17.65
C LEU A 168 -10.20 -10.14 -17.15
N VAL A 169 -10.69 -11.17 -17.84
CA VAL A 169 -11.86 -11.94 -17.39
C VAL A 169 -11.58 -12.55 -16.03
N LEU A 170 -10.42 -13.15 -15.78
CA LEU A 170 -10.07 -13.71 -14.47
C LEU A 170 -9.97 -12.64 -13.37
N ALA A 171 -9.45 -11.45 -13.69
CA ALA A 171 -9.42 -10.33 -12.76
C ALA A 171 -10.83 -9.82 -12.38
N TRP A 172 -11.81 -10.00 -13.28
CA TRP A 172 -13.17 -9.46 -13.18
C TRP A 172 -14.25 -10.50 -12.83
N TRP A 173 -13.96 -11.79 -13.05
CA TRP A 173 -14.81 -12.97 -12.77
C TRP A 173 -15.51 -12.96 -11.40
N PRO A 174 -14.90 -12.47 -10.31
CA PRO A 174 -15.50 -12.54 -8.98
C PRO A 174 -16.73 -11.65 -8.77
N LEU A 175 -16.92 -10.63 -9.62
CA LEU A 175 -18.10 -9.75 -9.56
C LEU A 175 -19.42 -10.51 -9.79
N GLN A 176 -19.37 -11.69 -10.41
CA GLN A 176 -20.57 -12.49 -10.70
C GLN A 176 -20.88 -13.56 -9.64
N ALA A 177 -19.90 -13.97 -8.82
CA ALA A 177 -20.06 -15.15 -7.96
C ALA A 177 -20.55 -14.84 -6.54
N GLY A 178 -20.62 -13.57 -6.11
CA GLY A 178 -21.02 -13.18 -4.75
C GLY A 178 -20.14 -13.76 -3.63
N GLY A 179 -19.08 -14.51 -3.97
CA GLY A 179 -18.25 -15.28 -3.04
C GLY A 179 -17.25 -14.43 -2.27
N MET A 180 -16.91 -13.24 -2.78
CA MET A 180 -15.89 -12.34 -2.20
C MET A 180 -16.37 -11.49 -1.02
N GLN A 181 -17.68 -11.51 -0.75
CA GLN A 181 -18.25 -10.85 0.43
C GLN A 181 -18.16 -11.75 1.68
N ARG A 182 -17.49 -12.90 1.57
CA ARG A 182 -17.34 -13.88 2.65
C ARG A 182 -16.15 -13.55 3.52
N VAL A 183 -16.40 -13.23 4.77
CA VAL A 183 -15.34 -12.95 5.75
C VAL A 183 -15.40 -14.01 6.85
N SER A 184 -14.28 -14.70 7.08
CA SER A 184 -14.21 -15.66 8.17
C SER A 184 -14.18 -14.93 9.51
N VAL A 185 -14.78 -15.54 10.53
CA VAL A 185 -14.86 -14.94 11.87
C VAL A 185 -13.47 -14.57 12.40
N PRO A 186 -12.40 -15.40 12.23
CA PRO A 186 -11.05 -15.02 12.67
C PRO A 186 -10.43 -13.82 11.92
N LEU A 187 -10.84 -13.58 10.66
CA LEU A 187 -10.35 -12.44 9.86
C LEU A 187 -11.14 -11.16 10.12
N MET A 188 -12.36 -11.27 10.63
CA MET A 188 -13.26 -10.14 10.78
C MET A 188 -12.70 -8.98 11.61
N PRO A 189 -11.99 -9.18 12.74
CA PRO A 189 -11.37 -8.08 13.47
C PRO A 189 -10.42 -7.25 12.60
N MET A 190 -9.57 -7.91 11.82
CA MET A 190 -8.62 -7.23 10.92
C MET A 190 -9.35 -6.45 9.82
N VAL A 191 -10.34 -7.07 9.18
CA VAL A 191 -11.15 -6.44 8.13
C VAL A 191 -11.87 -5.21 8.67
N ASP A 192 -12.51 -5.34 9.83
CA ASP A 192 -13.26 -4.25 10.46
C ASP A 192 -12.35 -3.09 10.87
N GLN A 193 -11.17 -3.36 11.45
CA GLN A 193 -10.18 -2.33 11.77
C GLN A 193 -9.68 -1.57 10.54
N HIS A 194 -9.40 -2.27 9.45
CA HIS A 194 -8.94 -1.64 8.22
C HIS A 194 -10.03 -0.75 7.59
N LEU A 195 -11.29 -1.16 7.66
CA LEU A 195 -12.42 -0.36 7.20
C LEU A 195 -12.70 0.80 8.16
N ALA A 196 -12.58 0.59 9.47
CA ALA A 196 -12.69 1.64 10.47
C ALA A 196 -11.67 2.75 10.20
N ALA A 197 -10.40 2.38 9.98
CA ALA A 197 -9.31 3.32 9.75
C ALA A 197 -9.46 4.19 8.49
N VAL A 198 -10.24 3.74 7.49
CA VAL A 198 -10.41 4.45 6.22
C VAL A 198 -11.78 5.12 6.09
N PHE A 199 -12.86 4.47 6.53
CA PHE A 199 -14.23 4.88 6.25
C PHE A 199 -15.01 5.38 7.47
N SER A 200 -14.74 4.88 8.69
CA SER A 200 -15.56 5.22 9.86
C SER A 200 -15.62 6.72 10.16
N GLY A 201 -14.56 7.46 9.85
CA GLY A 201 -14.51 8.90 10.03
C GLY A 201 -15.64 9.64 9.30
N GLY A 202 -16.13 9.12 8.17
CA GLY A 202 -17.24 9.73 7.45
C GLY A 202 -18.57 9.58 8.17
N ASP A 203 -18.89 8.39 8.65
CA ASP A 203 -20.12 8.18 9.41
C ASP A 203 -20.07 8.87 10.79
N MET A 204 -18.90 8.87 11.43
CA MET A 204 -18.68 9.61 12.68
C MET A 204 -18.90 11.11 12.48
N LEU A 205 -18.40 11.68 11.38
CA LEU A 205 -18.60 13.08 11.05
C LEU A 205 -20.07 13.39 10.72
N ALA A 206 -20.74 12.50 9.98
CA ALA A 206 -22.18 12.62 9.74
C ALA A 206 -22.99 12.54 11.04
N ALA A 207 -22.52 11.76 12.02
CA ALA A 207 -23.04 11.71 13.38
C ALA A 207 -22.63 12.91 14.24
N GLY A 208 -21.95 13.94 13.70
CA GLY A 208 -21.64 15.17 14.41
C GLY A 208 -20.41 15.12 15.31
N LEU A 209 -19.57 14.09 15.19
CA LEU A 209 -18.25 14.06 15.84
C LEU A 209 -17.27 14.98 15.11
N ARG A 210 -16.32 15.57 15.83
CA ARG A 210 -15.41 16.57 15.30
C ARG A 210 -14.15 15.93 14.71
N LEU A 211 -13.80 16.36 13.50
CA LEU A 211 -12.55 15.97 12.85
C LEU A 211 -11.33 16.40 13.69
N PHE A 212 -10.27 15.58 13.72
CA PHE A 212 -9.04 15.75 14.51
C PHE A 212 -9.18 15.68 16.04
N ALA A 213 -10.36 15.93 16.60
CA ALA A 213 -10.61 15.79 18.04
C ALA A 213 -11.17 14.41 18.40
N ASP A 214 -12.25 14.02 17.72
CA ASP A 214 -12.99 12.78 17.97
C ASP A 214 -12.68 11.74 16.87
N ILE A 215 -12.36 12.21 15.66
CA ILE A 215 -12.07 11.37 14.49
C ILE A 215 -10.58 11.46 14.16
N PRO A 216 -9.83 10.34 14.22
CA PRO A 216 -8.43 10.31 13.81
C PRO A 216 -8.36 10.41 12.28
N THR A 217 -7.48 11.26 11.76
CA THR A 217 -7.25 11.36 10.31
C THR A 217 -6.03 10.53 9.93
N SER A 218 -6.11 9.23 10.18
CA SER A 218 -5.05 8.25 9.93
C SER A 218 -4.73 8.04 8.45
N TYR A 219 -5.54 8.57 7.53
CA TYR A 219 -5.46 8.27 6.11
C TYR A 219 -5.43 9.54 5.25
N GLY A 220 -6.53 9.90 4.60
CA GLY A 220 -6.71 11.17 3.90
C GLY A 220 -8.01 11.84 4.34
N LEU A 221 -8.14 13.15 4.08
CA LEU A 221 -9.33 13.92 4.46
C LEU A 221 -10.47 13.74 3.46
N LEU A 222 -10.18 13.40 2.21
CA LEU A 222 -11.19 13.36 1.14
C LEU A 222 -12.25 12.29 1.42
N THR A 223 -11.82 11.06 1.71
CA THR A 223 -12.72 9.92 1.91
C THR A 223 -13.75 10.13 3.03
N PRO A 224 -13.36 10.47 4.28
CA PRO A 224 -14.34 10.70 5.34
C PRO A 224 -15.28 11.87 5.01
N LEU A 225 -14.80 12.93 4.37
CA LEU A 225 -15.65 14.07 3.99
C LEU A 225 -16.67 13.70 2.92
N VAL A 226 -16.28 12.94 1.89
CA VAL A 226 -17.21 12.47 0.85
C VAL A 226 -18.29 11.55 1.45
N ILE A 227 -17.90 10.60 2.31
CA ILE A 227 -18.84 9.71 2.99
C ILE A 227 -19.79 10.50 3.90
N ALA A 228 -19.26 11.46 4.66
CA ALA A 228 -20.08 12.30 5.54
C ALA A 228 -21.12 13.11 4.76
N THR A 229 -20.71 13.74 3.65
CA THR A 229 -21.62 14.49 2.76
C THR A 229 -22.69 13.58 2.17
N ALA A 230 -22.32 12.37 1.70
CA ALA A 230 -23.28 11.40 1.19
C ALA A 230 -24.28 10.95 2.26
N ALA A 231 -23.81 10.66 3.47
CA ALA A 231 -24.65 10.27 4.60
C ALA A 231 -25.61 11.39 5.00
N LYS A 232 -25.16 12.65 5.01
CA LYS A 232 -26.01 13.83 5.26
C LYS A 232 -27.05 14.07 4.17
N ALA A 233 -26.76 13.67 2.94
CA ALA A 233 -27.71 13.65 1.84
C ALA A 233 -28.70 12.46 1.89
N GLY A 234 -28.68 11.66 2.96
CA GLY A 234 -29.58 10.50 3.13
C GLY A 234 -29.12 9.25 2.38
N ILE A 235 -27.92 9.24 1.79
CA ILE A 235 -27.37 8.06 1.14
C ILE A 235 -26.82 7.12 2.22
N VAL A 236 -27.47 5.98 2.41
CA VAL A 236 -26.98 4.95 3.34
C VAL A 236 -25.74 4.29 2.74
N VAL A 237 -24.59 4.45 3.39
CA VAL A 237 -23.35 3.79 3.02
C VAL A 237 -23.11 2.65 4.01
N ASP A 238 -23.54 1.45 3.63
CA ASP A 238 -23.31 0.23 4.41
C ASP A 238 -21.96 -0.40 4.07
N PHE A 239 -21.58 -1.40 4.86
CA PHE A 239 -20.30 -2.11 4.74
C PHE A 239 -20.12 -2.72 3.34
N LEU A 240 -21.18 -3.30 2.78
CA LEU A 240 -21.18 -3.89 1.46
C LEU A 240 -20.91 -2.85 0.35
N ARG A 241 -21.59 -1.70 0.40
CA ARG A 241 -21.34 -0.60 -0.56
C ARG A 241 -19.91 -0.10 -0.49
N LEU A 242 -19.30 -0.08 0.69
CA LEU A 242 -17.89 0.27 0.86
C LEU A 242 -16.96 -0.77 0.25
N LEU A 243 -17.26 -2.07 0.41
CA LEU A 243 -16.50 -3.12 -0.27
C LEU A 243 -16.61 -2.99 -1.79
N HIS A 244 -17.80 -2.77 -2.34
CA HIS A 244 -17.97 -2.52 -3.78
C HIS A 244 -17.23 -1.26 -4.26
N LEU A 245 -17.14 -0.23 -3.42
CA LEU A 245 -16.32 0.95 -3.71
C LEU A 245 -14.84 0.55 -3.81
N VAL A 246 -14.34 -0.25 -2.88
CA VAL A 246 -12.97 -0.76 -2.92
C VAL A 246 -12.72 -1.60 -4.16
N GLU A 247 -13.62 -2.53 -4.50
CA GLU A 247 -13.57 -3.32 -5.73
C GLU A 247 -13.50 -2.40 -6.96
N PHE A 248 -14.43 -1.44 -7.08
CA PHE A 248 -14.43 -0.48 -8.18
C PHE A 248 -13.07 0.20 -8.35
N PHE A 249 -12.48 0.69 -7.25
CA PHE A 249 -11.16 1.32 -7.30
C PHE A 249 -10.02 0.34 -7.62
N GLN A 250 -10.15 -0.93 -7.29
CA GLN A 250 -9.19 -1.96 -7.63
C GLN A 250 -9.15 -2.23 -9.13
N GLY A 251 -10.33 -2.39 -9.75
CA GLY A 251 -10.45 -2.49 -11.21
C GLY A 251 -10.03 -1.23 -11.92
N LEU A 252 -10.43 -0.06 -11.41
CA LEU A 252 -10.02 1.23 -11.95
C LEU A 252 -8.49 1.36 -11.91
N ALA A 253 -7.83 1.02 -10.80
CA ALA A 253 -6.38 1.03 -10.71
C ALA A 253 -5.74 0.12 -11.77
N LEU A 254 -6.22 -1.13 -11.93
CA LEU A 254 -5.70 -2.05 -12.94
C LEU A 254 -5.86 -1.49 -14.37
N CYS A 255 -7.04 -0.97 -14.71
CA CYS A 255 -7.32 -0.35 -16.00
C CYS A 255 -6.40 0.85 -16.26
N LEU A 256 -6.14 1.68 -15.25
CA LEU A 256 -5.25 2.83 -15.35
C LEU A 256 -3.78 2.40 -15.53
N PHE A 257 -3.33 1.35 -14.85
CA PHE A 257 -1.99 0.78 -15.08
C PHE A 257 -1.85 0.26 -16.52
N LEU A 258 -2.85 -0.43 -17.06
CA LEU A 258 -2.87 -0.87 -18.45
C LEU A 258 -2.84 0.32 -19.43
N ALA A 259 -3.62 1.36 -19.15
CA ALA A 259 -3.60 2.59 -19.94
C ALA A 259 -2.20 3.26 -19.91
N CYS A 260 -1.54 3.30 -18.75
CA CYS A 260 -0.16 3.78 -18.63
C CYS A 260 0.81 2.96 -19.49
N GLY A 261 0.72 1.63 -19.44
CA GLY A 261 1.55 0.74 -20.26
C GLY A 261 1.32 0.93 -21.76
N TRP A 262 0.06 1.09 -22.17
CA TRP A 262 -0.29 1.40 -23.56
C TRP A 262 0.29 2.72 -24.02
N GLU A 263 0.08 3.80 -23.26
CA GLU A 263 0.58 5.14 -23.61
C GLU A 263 2.11 5.23 -23.61
N ARG A 264 2.79 4.53 -22.69
CA ARG A 264 4.26 4.48 -22.62
C ARG A 264 4.89 3.60 -23.70
N SER A 265 4.14 2.64 -24.24
CA SER A 265 4.57 1.82 -25.38
C SER A 265 4.07 2.34 -26.73
N ARG A 266 3.49 3.55 -26.76
CA ARG A 266 3.05 4.21 -27.99
C ARG A 266 4.23 4.37 -28.96
N GLY A 267 4.01 4.00 -30.22
CA GLY A 267 5.05 3.96 -31.25
C GLY A 267 5.78 2.62 -31.36
N ALA A 268 5.73 1.76 -30.33
CA ALA A 268 6.28 0.41 -30.41
C ALA A 268 5.46 -0.49 -31.35
N PRO A 269 6.05 -1.57 -31.90
CA PRO A 269 5.32 -2.59 -32.61
C PRO A 269 4.19 -3.18 -31.74
N VAL A 270 3.06 -3.54 -32.36
CA VAL A 270 1.88 -4.08 -31.65
C VAL A 270 2.25 -5.19 -30.67
N ARG A 271 3.15 -6.11 -31.07
CA ARG A 271 3.62 -7.20 -30.20
C ARG A 271 4.31 -6.72 -28.93
N ALA A 272 5.14 -5.69 -29.00
CA ALA A 272 5.81 -5.14 -27.83
C ALA A 272 4.81 -4.47 -26.88
N ARG A 273 3.80 -3.77 -27.43
CA ARG A 273 2.71 -3.19 -26.63
C ARG A 273 1.91 -4.27 -25.91
N LEU A 274 1.49 -5.30 -26.64
CA LEU A 274 0.79 -6.43 -26.04
C LEU A 274 1.66 -7.15 -25.00
N GLY A 275 2.98 -7.24 -25.20
CA GLY A 275 3.92 -7.76 -24.21
C GLY A 275 3.97 -6.94 -22.92
N VAL A 276 3.96 -5.61 -23.03
CA VAL A 276 3.86 -4.70 -21.88
C VAL A 276 2.53 -4.88 -21.15
N LEU A 277 1.41 -4.96 -21.88
CA LEU A 277 0.09 -5.18 -21.29
C LEU A 277 0.03 -6.54 -20.57
N LEU A 278 0.56 -7.59 -21.20
CA LEU A 278 0.67 -8.90 -20.57
C LEU A 278 1.49 -8.80 -19.28
N LEU A 279 2.68 -8.18 -19.31
CA LEU A 279 3.52 -8.02 -18.11
C LEU A 279 2.78 -7.28 -16.98
N ILE A 280 2.03 -6.22 -17.30
CA ILE A 280 1.22 -5.49 -16.31
C ILE A 280 0.11 -6.37 -15.75
N LEU A 281 -0.58 -7.16 -16.57
CA LEU A 281 -1.59 -8.11 -16.07
C LEU A 281 -0.94 -9.16 -15.18
N LEU A 282 0.18 -9.72 -15.62
CA LEU A 282 0.94 -10.74 -14.92
C LEU A 282 1.43 -10.26 -13.54
N CYS A 283 1.89 -9.01 -13.45
CA CYS A 283 2.29 -8.37 -12.19
C CYS A 283 1.12 -7.85 -11.37
N GLY A 284 0.04 -7.40 -12.02
CA GLY A 284 -1.04 -6.61 -11.42
C GLY A 284 -2.25 -7.41 -11.00
N VAL A 285 -2.75 -8.31 -11.86
CA VAL A 285 -3.92 -9.16 -11.56
C VAL A 285 -3.77 -9.91 -10.24
N PRO A 286 -2.58 -10.45 -9.88
CA PRO A 286 -2.45 -11.14 -8.61
C PRO A 286 -2.82 -10.28 -7.39
N PHE A 287 -2.61 -8.96 -7.43
CA PHE A 287 -2.90 -8.03 -6.32
C PHE A 287 -4.15 -7.16 -6.53
N LEU A 288 -4.47 -6.85 -7.79
CA LEU A 288 -5.58 -5.97 -8.19
C LEU A 288 -6.77 -6.73 -8.76
N SER A 289 -6.78 -8.06 -8.70
CA SER A 289 -8.00 -8.82 -8.97
C SER A 289 -9.08 -8.48 -7.95
N MET A 290 -10.32 -8.40 -8.41
CA MET A 290 -11.50 -8.26 -7.55
C MET A 290 -11.73 -9.49 -6.64
N SER A 291 -10.98 -10.59 -6.85
CA SER A 291 -10.98 -11.77 -5.96
C SER A 291 -9.90 -11.73 -4.90
N ASN A 292 -9.06 -10.70 -4.92
CA ASN A 292 -7.94 -10.64 -4.01
C ASN A 292 -8.42 -10.22 -2.60
N PHE A 293 -7.79 -10.77 -1.56
CA PHE A 293 -8.04 -10.41 -0.16
C PHE A 293 -7.96 -8.91 0.12
N ALA A 294 -7.18 -8.17 -0.68
CA ALA A 294 -7.06 -6.71 -0.61
C ALA A 294 -8.41 -5.99 -0.70
N VAL A 295 -9.44 -6.55 -1.35
CA VAL A 295 -10.79 -5.95 -1.37
C VAL A 295 -11.32 -5.66 0.03
N LEU A 296 -10.98 -6.52 0.99
CA LEU A 296 -11.41 -6.39 2.38
C LEU A 296 -10.58 -5.37 3.17
N LEU A 297 -9.46 -4.91 2.61
CA LEU A 297 -8.49 -4.03 3.25
C LEU A 297 -8.30 -2.76 2.40
N PRO A 298 -9.15 -1.73 2.53
CA PRO A 298 -9.11 -0.53 1.67
C PRO A 298 -7.76 0.20 1.63
N ASN A 299 -7.02 0.17 2.74
CA ASN A 299 -5.66 0.73 2.84
C ASN A 299 -4.56 -0.16 2.22
N ALA A 300 -4.90 -1.31 1.64
CA ALA A 300 -3.98 -2.22 0.99
C ALA A 300 -4.39 -2.57 -0.44
N SER A 301 -5.45 -1.95 -0.95
CA SER A 301 -6.08 -2.24 -2.24
C SER A 301 -5.85 -1.13 -3.26
N GLY A 302 -6.38 -1.32 -4.47
CA GLY A 302 -6.37 -0.27 -5.49
C GLY A 302 -7.05 1.03 -5.04
N PHE A 303 -7.92 1.01 -4.02
CA PHE A 303 -8.43 2.23 -3.38
C PHE A 303 -7.31 3.16 -2.94
N ARG A 304 -6.30 2.67 -2.22
CA ARG A 304 -5.13 3.47 -1.79
C ARG A 304 -4.26 3.96 -2.94
N PHE A 305 -4.10 3.10 -3.95
CA PHE A 305 -3.02 3.24 -4.92
C PHE A 305 -3.47 3.72 -6.29
N VAL A 306 -4.76 3.98 -6.52
CA VAL A 306 -5.31 4.49 -7.79
C VAL A 306 -4.64 5.78 -8.27
N MET A 307 -4.14 6.60 -7.34
CA MET A 307 -3.49 7.87 -7.68
C MET A 307 -2.10 7.67 -8.31
N PHE A 308 -1.42 6.53 -8.11
CA PHE A 308 -0.14 6.25 -8.76
C PHE A 308 -0.25 6.19 -10.29
N PRO A 309 -1.10 5.35 -10.91
CA PRO A 309 -1.22 5.32 -12.35
C PRO A 309 -1.83 6.62 -12.92
N LEU A 310 -2.72 7.31 -12.18
CA LEU A 310 -3.15 8.67 -12.58
C LEU A 310 -1.97 9.64 -12.68
N ALA A 311 -1.07 9.61 -11.70
CA ALA A 311 0.15 10.42 -11.73
C ALA A 311 1.04 10.05 -12.91
N VAL A 312 1.18 8.76 -13.26
CA VAL A 312 1.95 8.35 -14.44
C VAL A 312 1.34 8.83 -15.75
N LEU A 313 0.01 8.82 -15.90
CA LEU A 313 -0.65 9.44 -17.05
C LEU A 313 -0.36 10.95 -17.10
N CYS A 314 -0.41 11.63 -15.95
CA CYS A 314 -0.07 13.06 -15.85
C CYS A 314 1.39 13.34 -16.21
N LEU A 315 2.35 12.47 -15.86
CA LEU A 315 3.74 12.55 -16.31
C LEU A 315 3.85 12.51 -17.84
N GLY A 316 3.04 11.67 -18.50
CA GLY A 316 2.96 11.62 -19.96
C GLY A 316 2.38 12.90 -20.57
N LEU A 317 1.44 13.55 -19.89
CA LEU A 317 0.90 14.85 -20.29
C LEU A 317 1.95 15.96 -20.15
N LEU A 318 2.66 16.04 -19.02
CA LEU A 318 3.77 16.99 -18.79
C LEU A 318 4.83 16.94 -19.90
N GLN A 319 5.04 15.79 -20.52
CA GLN A 319 5.98 15.62 -21.62
C GLN A 319 5.45 16.11 -22.98
N ARG A 320 4.14 16.12 -23.19
CA ARG A 320 3.51 16.28 -24.52
C ARG A 320 2.68 17.54 -24.67
N THR A 321 2.24 18.16 -23.58
CA THR A 321 1.36 19.33 -23.60
C THR A 321 2.12 20.60 -23.19
N PRO A 322 1.59 21.79 -23.51
CA PRO A 322 2.20 23.05 -23.06
C PRO A 322 2.37 23.07 -21.54
N LEU A 323 3.48 23.65 -21.06
CA LEU A 323 3.88 23.57 -19.66
C LEU A 323 2.80 24.08 -18.69
N VAL A 324 2.12 25.18 -19.00
CA VAL A 324 1.10 25.78 -18.11
C VAL A 324 -0.07 24.82 -17.82
N PRO A 325 -0.87 24.36 -18.81
CA PRO A 325 -1.99 23.46 -18.54
C PRO A 325 -1.54 22.12 -17.93
N ALA A 326 -0.36 21.64 -18.32
CA ALA A 326 0.21 20.43 -17.71
C ALA A 326 0.54 20.64 -16.22
N THR A 327 1.08 21.80 -15.86
CA THR A 327 1.43 22.14 -14.47
C THR A 327 0.19 22.39 -13.62
N VAL A 328 -0.87 22.99 -14.19
CA VAL A 328 -2.19 23.11 -13.54
C VAL A 328 -2.74 21.74 -13.18
N LEU A 329 -2.75 20.79 -14.13
CA LEU A 329 -3.22 19.44 -13.89
C LEU A 329 -2.34 18.71 -12.86
N ALA A 330 -1.02 18.83 -12.97
CA ALA A 330 -0.08 18.21 -12.02
C ALA A 330 -0.25 18.75 -10.60
N GLY A 331 -0.43 20.07 -10.43
CA GLY A 331 -0.69 20.70 -9.14
C GLY A 331 -2.01 20.26 -8.52
N ALA A 332 -3.09 20.25 -9.31
CA ALA A 332 -4.39 19.75 -8.86
C ALA A 332 -4.33 18.26 -8.46
N LEU A 333 -3.69 17.42 -9.26
CA LEU A 333 -3.55 15.99 -9.00
C LEU A 333 -2.67 15.72 -7.77
N ALA A 334 -1.58 16.46 -7.58
CA ALA A 334 -0.72 16.34 -6.39
C ALA A 334 -1.50 16.64 -5.10
N ALA A 335 -2.25 17.74 -5.07
CA ALA A 335 -3.10 18.09 -3.93
C ALA A 335 -4.20 17.04 -3.70
N LEU A 336 -4.90 16.62 -4.77
CA LEU A 336 -5.93 15.59 -4.67
C LEU A 336 -5.37 14.26 -4.14
N ALA A 337 -4.17 13.87 -4.56
CA ALA A 337 -3.52 12.65 -4.10
C ALA A 337 -3.21 12.72 -2.60
N VAL A 338 -2.69 13.85 -2.09
CA VAL A 338 -2.43 14.06 -0.66
C VAL A 338 -3.72 14.04 0.16
N LEU A 339 -4.80 14.61 -0.36
CA LEU A 339 -6.12 14.60 0.29
C LEU A 339 -6.76 13.21 0.30
N HIS A 340 -6.52 12.40 -0.73
CA HIS A 340 -7.01 11.02 -0.82
C HIS A 340 -6.25 10.07 0.10
N ASN A 341 -4.93 10.10 0.03
CA ASN A 341 -4.03 9.38 0.93
C ASN A 341 -2.72 10.15 1.07
N THR A 342 -2.44 10.65 2.26
CA THR A 342 -1.27 11.54 2.48
C THR A 342 0.05 10.85 2.14
N GLU A 343 0.20 9.56 2.46
CA GLU A 343 1.48 8.85 2.27
C GLU A 343 1.81 8.62 0.79
N THR A 344 0.88 8.06 0.00
CA THR A 344 1.09 7.90 -1.45
C THR A 344 1.05 9.24 -2.17
N GLY A 345 0.26 10.20 -1.68
CA GLY A 345 0.21 11.57 -2.18
C GLY A 345 1.54 12.31 -2.10
N ILE A 346 2.31 12.12 -1.02
CA ILE A 346 3.68 12.68 -0.90
C ILE A 346 4.58 12.09 -2.00
N ALA A 347 4.58 10.78 -2.18
CA ALA A 347 5.38 10.12 -3.22
C ALA A 347 5.02 10.63 -4.63
N ILE A 348 3.72 10.75 -4.92
CA ILE A 348 3.19 11.30 -6.17
C ILE A 348 3.62 12.75 -6.39
N THR A 349 3.50 13.58 -5.36
CA THR A 349 3.86 15.01 -5.42
C THR A 349 5.34 15.18 -5.76
N VAL A 350 6.23 14.41 -5.12
CA VAL A 350 7.67 14.47 -5.43
C VAL A 350 7.96 13.97 -6.85
N GLY A 351 7.29 12.90 -7.29
CA GLY A 351 7.44 12.38 -8.65
C GLY A 351 7.02 13.38 -9.73
N LEU A 352 5.84 13.99 -9.58
CA LEU A 352 5.34 15.05 -10.47
C LEU A 352 6.24 16.29 -10.42
N GLY A 353 6.72 16.67 -9.23
CA GLY A 353 7.63 17.81 -9.04
C GLY A 353 8.95 17.64 -9.76
N LEU A 354 9.60 16.47 -9.66
CA LEU A 354 10.85 16.19 -10.39
C LEU A 354 10.63 16.23 -11.91
N ALA A 355 9.54 15.63 -12.39
CA ALA A 355 9.19 15.65 -13.80
C ALA A 355 8.94 17.07 -14.31
N TRP A 356 8.19 17.87 -13.55
CA TRP A 356 7.96 19.27 -13.83
C TRP A 356 9.28 20.05 -13.92
N LEU A 357 10.20 19.89 -12.97
CA LEU A 357 11.51 20.56 -12.98
C LEU A 357 12.30 20.25 -14.25
N LEU A 358 12.29 19.00 -14.72
CA LEU A 358 12.96 18.58 -15.95
C LEU A 358 12.36 19.22 -17.21
N VAL A 359 11.04 19.46 -17.24
CA VAL A 359 10.38 20.14 -18.37
C VAL A 359 10.61 21.66 -18.28
N ALA A 360 10.40 22.23 -17.09
CA ALA A 360 10.52 23.65 -16.82
C ALA A 360 11.92 24.20 -17.09
N ARG A 361 12.96 23.40 -16.82
CA ARG A 361 14.36 23.74 -17.14
C ARG A 361 14.53 24.15 -18.61
N ASP A 362 13.89 23.41 -19.51
CA ASP A 362 14.07 23.60 -20.94
C ASP A 362 13.14 24.70 -21.51
N ALA A 363 12.06 25.02 -20.79
CA ALA A 363 11.14 26.10 -21.16
C ALA A 363 11.64 27.50 -20.76
N GLY A 364 12.60 27.58 -19.83
CA GLY A 364 13.13 28.83 -19.29
C GLY A 364 12.22 29.50 -18.25
N LEU A 365 12.81 30.40 -17.45
CA LEU A 365 12.13 30.99 -16.28
C LEU A 365 10.85 31.77 -16.63
N ARG A 366 10.80 32.42 -17.79
CA ARG A 366 9.63 33.22 -18.23
C ARG A 366 8.37 32.38 -18.42
N VAL A 367 8.51 31.11 -18.79
CA VAL A 367 7.38 30.18 -18.94
C VAL A 367 7.19 29.36 -17.67
N ALA A 368 8.29 28.96 -17.02
CA ALA A 368 8.26 28.14 -15.82
C ALA A 368 7.59 28.85 -14.62
N LEU A 369 7.86 30.13 -14.39
CA LEU A 369 7.29 30.85 -13.22
C LEU A 369 5.77 31.00 -13.30
N PRO A 370 5.16 31.47 -14.42
CA PRO A 370 3.70 31.49 -14.54
C PRO A 370 3.07 30.10 -14.47
N ALA A 371 3.72 29.09 -15.06
CA ALA A 371 3.24 27.71 -14.97
C ALA A 371 3.23 27.21 -13.52
N LEU A 372 4.30 27.48 -12.76
CA LEU A 372 4.38 27.15 -11.33
C LEU A 372 3.28 27.85 -10.54
N ALA A 373 3.09 29.15 -10.76
CA ALA A 373 2.04 29.92 -10.09
C ALA A 373 0.64 29.34 -10.38
N ALA A 374 0.37 28.98 -11.65
CA ALA A 374 -0.89 28.36 -12.05
C ALA A 374 -1.08 26.96 -11.43
N GLY A 375 -0.02 26.15 -11.35
CA GLY A 375 -0.03 24.86 -10.66
C GLY A 375 -0.30 24.98 -9.16
N LEU A 376 0.37 25.93 -8.49
CA LEU A 376 0.16 26.21 -7.08
C LEU A 376 -1.27 26.71 -6.82
N ALA A 377 -1.80 27.59 -7.67
CA ALA A 377 -3.19 28.03 -7.59
C ALA A 377 -4.16 26.86 -7.73
N ALA A 378 -3.94 25.97 -8.70
CA ALA A 378 -4.76 24.76 -8.87
C ALA A 378 -4.68 23.81 -7.67
N ALA A 379 -3.48 23.64 -7.09
CA ALA A 379 -3.29 22.87 -5.86
C ALA A 379 -4.05 23.49 -4.68
N LEU A 380 -3.97 24.82 -4.50
CA LEU A 380 -4.71 25.54 -3.46
C LEU A 380 -6.22 25.42 -3.64
N CYS A 381 -6.73 25.51 -4.87
CA CYS A 381 -8.15 25.26 -5.16
C CYS A 381 -8.58 23.84 -4.76
N MET A 382 -7.75 22.83 -5.01
CA MET A 382 -8.03 21.46 -4.56
C MET A 382 -7.94 21.32 -3.03
N LEU A 383 -7.01 22.01 -2.38
CA LEU A 383 -6.92 22.05 -0.91
C LEU A 383 -8.08 22.80 -0.25
N ALA A 384 -8.82 23.63 -0.98
CA ALA A 384 -10.07 24.23 -0.51
C ALA A 384 -11.26 23.25 -0.55
N LEU A 385 -11.20 22.18 -1.35
CA LEU A 385 -12.27 21.19 -1.45
C LEU A 385 -12.66 20.55 -0.10
N PRO A 386 -11.72 20.12 0.77
CA PRO A 386 -12.05 19.64 2.10
C PRO A 386 -12.83 20.64 2.95
N ILE A 387 -12.55 21.94 2.82
CA ILE A 387 -13.25 22.99 3.56
C ILE A 387 -14.71 23.05 3.09
N LEU A 388 -14.93 23.05 1.77
CA LEU A 388 -16.27 23.07 1.19
C LEU A 388 -17.07 21.80 1.52
N LEU A 389 -16.45 20.63 1.43
CA LEU A 389 -17.10 19.36 1.79
C LEU A 389 -17.43 19.31 3.29
N HIS A 390 -16.52 19.78 4.15
CA HIS A 390 -16.78 19.82 5.59
C HIS A 390 -17.91 20.78 5.94
N LEU A 391 -17.93 21.96 5.31
CA LEU A 391 -19.01 22.94 5.46
C LEU A 391 -20.34 22.34 4.98
N ALA A 392 -20.37 21.65 3.84
CA ALA A 392 -21.57 20.97 3.35
C ALA A 392 -22.03 19.84 4.28
N ALA A 393 -21.11 19.08 4.87
CA ALA A 393 -21.43 17.97 5.76
C ALA A 393 -21.85 18.42 7.18
N THR A 394 -21.31 19.52 7.69
CA THR A 394 -21.46 19.88 9.12
C THR A 394 -22.11 21.24 9.37
N GLY A 395 -22.13 22.13 8.37
CA GLY A 395 -22.47 23.54 8.56
C GLY A 395 -21.38 24.36 9.25
N ALA A 396 -20.21 23.78 9.54
CA ALA A 396 -19.10 24.43 10.22
C ALA A 396 -17.83 24.50 9.35
N TRP A 397 -16.92 25.42 9.70
CA TRP A 397 -15.59 25.49 9.08
C TRP A 397 -14.71 24.33 9.52
N LEU A 398 -13.84 23.86 8.61
CA LEU A 398 -12.90 22.78 8.87
C LEU A 398 -11.93 23.17 10.01
N PRO A 399 -11.89 22.44 11.13
CA PRO A 399 -10.88 22.68 12.16
C PRO A 399 -9.50 22.36 11.59
N LEU A 400 -8.58 23.31 11.58
CA LEU A 400 -7.22 23.10 11.08
C LEU A 400 -6.29 22.67 12.22
N ASP A 401 -6.22 21.36 12.52
CA ASP A 401 -5.24 20.78 13.44
C ASP A 401 -4.34 19.77 12.71
N VAL A 402 -3.42 20.31 11.91
CA VAL A 402 -2.46 19.52 11.13
C VAL A 402 -1.59 18.64 12.04
N GLY A 403 -1.27 19.11 13.25
CA GLY A 403 -0.44 18.38 14.21
C GLY A 403 -1.08 17.06 14.64
N ARG A 404 -2.36 17.10 15.03
CA ARG A 404 -3.13 15.88 15.31
C ARG A 404 -3.32 15.02 14.07
N GLY A 405 -3.54 15.65 12.93
CA GLY A 405 -3.74 14.93 11.68
C GLY A 405 -2.52 14.12 11.22
N MET A 406 -1.32 14.58 11.55
CA MET A 406 -0.05 13.90 11.23
C MET A 406 0.44 12.93 12.31
N SER A 407 -0.34 12.71 13.37
CA SER A 407 0.08 11.88 14.51
C SER A 407 0.41 10.45 14.11
N LEU A 408 -0.44 9.77 13.32
CA LEU A 408 -0.17 8.41 12.87
C LEU A 408 1.06 8.35 11.95
N PHE A 409 1.22 9.32 11.03
CA PHE A 409 2.41 9.41 10.19
C PHE A 409 3.69 9.53 11.03
N ARG A 410 3.65 10.34 12.10
CA ARG A 410 4.75 10.44 13.06
C ARG A 410 5.03 9.10 13.74
N ARG A 411 4.00 8.37 14.20
CA ARG A 411 4.15 7.03 14.82
C ARG A 411 4.76 6.01 13.85
N PHE A 412 4.35 6.02 12.59
CA PHE A 412 4.98 5.23 11.54
C PHE A 412 6.45 5.61 11.35
N GLY A 413 6.77 6.91 11.32
CA GLY A 413 8.14 7.43 11.30
C GLY A 413 8.96 7.06 12.53
N GLU A 414 8.33 6.81 13.68
CA GLU A 414 8.96 6.31 14.90
C GLU A 414 9.23 4.80 14.84
N GLY A 415 8.41 4.03 14.11
CA GLY A 415 8.63 2.61 13.81
C GLY A 415 7.41 1.72 14.08
N PHE A 416 6.26 2.33 14.33
CA PHE A 416 5.02 1.61 14.51
C PHE A 416 4.71 0.77 13.26
N GLY A 417 4.23 -0.46 13.47
CA GLY A 417 3.97 -1.44 12.41
C GLY A 417 5.22 -1.97 11.71
N GLY A 418 6.42 -1.66 12.22
CA GLY A 418 7.70 -2.11 11.70
C GLY A 418 7.80 -3.64 11.65
N LEU A 419 8.33 -4.23 10.58
CA LEU A 419 8.54 -5.68 10.47
C LEU A 419 10.03 -6.01 10.32
N ALA A 420 10.40 -7.25 10.68
CA ALA A 420 11.75 -7.74 10.44
C ALA A 420 12.02 -7.75 8.92
N LEU A 421 13.23 -7.39 8.49
CA LEU A 421 13.60 -7.30 7.07
C LEU A 421 14.00 -8.68 6.54
N PRO A 422 13.15 -9.36 5.76
CA PRO A 422 13.60 -10.48 4.95
C PRO A 422 14.52 -9.98 3.82
N PHE A 423 15.52 -10.78 3.45
CA PHE A 423 16.28 -10.51 2.24
C PHE A 423 15.39 -10.72 1.01
N ARG A 424 14.94 -9.63 0.38
CA ARG A 424 14.09 -9.66 -0.82
C ARG A 424 14.83 -9.02 -1.98
N LEU A 425 15.31 -9.90 -2.85
CA LEU A 425 16.05 -9.48 -4.03
C LEU A 425 15.24 -8.55 -4.95
N THR A 426 13.95 -8.84 -5.16
CA THR A 426 13.10 -8.03 -6.05
C THR A 426 13.02 -6.59 -5.55
N ALA A 427 12.86 -6.38 -4.24
CA ALA A 427 12.88 -5.04 -3.65
C ALA A 427 14.22 -4.35 -3.88
N LEU A 428 15.33 -5.06 -3.64
CA LEU A 428 16.67 -4.53 -3.88
C LEU A 428 16.85 -4.05 -5.34
N LEU A 429 16.44 -4.86 -6.31
CA LEU A 429 16.60 -4.51 -7.72
C LEU A 429 15.72 -3.34 -8.15
N ILE A 430 14.48 -3.28 -7.66
CA ILE A 430 13.61 -2.11 -7.87
C ILE A 430 14.29 -0.85 -7.33
N PHE A 431 14.82 -0.88 -6.10
CA PHE A 431 15.46 0.31 -5.51
C PHE A 431 16.78 0.68 -6.19
N LEU A 432 17.58 -0.28 -6.62
CA LEU A 432 18.81 -0.01 -7.37
C LEU A 432 18.49 0.60 -8.75
N HIS A 433 17.53 0.03 -9.48
CA HIS A 433 17.17 0.54 -10.80
C HIS A 433 16.50 1.93 -10.72
N ALA A 434 15.52 2.10 -9.83
CA ALA A 434 14.91 3.40 -9.59
C ALA A 434 15.94 4.43 -9.09
N GLY A 435 16.87 4.02 -8.20
CA GLY A 435 17.96 4.87 -7.73
C GLY A 435 18.89 5.32 -8.86
N TYR A 436 19.18 4.42 -9.81
CA TYR A 436 19.95 4.74 -11.01
C TYR A 436 19.24 5.75 -11.91
N VAL A 437 17.97 5.51 -12.23
CA VAL A 437 17.17 6.43 -13.07
C VAL A 437 17.02 7.79 -12.40
N LEU A 438 16.78 7.82 -11.09
CA LEU A 438 16.68 9.05 -10.30
C LEU A 438 18.01 9.82 -10.32
N THR A 439 19.12 9.14 -10.02
CA THR A 439 20.46 9.75 -10.03
C THR A 439 20.79 10.39 -11.38
N ARG A 440 20.54 9.65 -12.47
CA ARG A 440 20.77 10.15 -13.83
C ARG A 440 19.90 11.36 -14.14
N SER A 441 18.63 11.32 -13.74
CA SER A 441 17.69 12.42 -13.93
C SER A 441 18.10 13.67 -13.16
N LEU A 442 18.51 13.53 -11.90
CA LEU A 442 19.02 14.63 -11.08
C LEU A 442 20.30 15.22 -11.65
N ALA A 443 21.26 14.38 -12.08
CA ALA A 443 22.48 14.86 -12.70
C ALA A 443 22.20 15.66 -13.99
N SER A 444 21.24 15.19 -14.81
CA SER A 444 20.80 15.96 -15.98
C SER A 444 20.18 17.28 -15.55
N LEU A 445 19.24 17.29 -14.60
CA LEU A 445 18.59 18.51 -14.08
C LEU A 445 19.62 19.55 -13.64
N LEU A 446 20.70 19.10 -13.02
CA LEU A 446 21.82 19.92 -12.55
C LEU A 446 22.78 20.40 -13.66
N GLY A 447 22.47 20.15 -14.93
CA GLY A 447 23.21 20.66 -16.09
C GLY A 447 24.32 19.75 -16.59
N ARG A 448 24.40 18.49 -16.14
CA ARG A 448 25.40 17.54 -16.67
C ARG A 448 25.10 17.23 -18.14
N PRO A 449 26.08 17.34 -19.05
CA PRO A 449 25.89 16.99 -20.45
C PRO A 449 25.61 15.48 -20.59
N GLY A 450 24.59 15.14 -21.37
CA GLY A 450 24.18 13.76 -21.63
C GLY A 450 22.80 13.68 -22.28
N PRO A 451 22.35 12.47 -22.67
CA PRO A 451 21.01 12.28 -23.23
C PRO A 451 19.95 12.71 -22.23
N ARG A 452 18.95 13.46 -22.70
CA ARG A 452 17.82 13.93 -21.89
C ARG A 452 17.14 12.72 -21.24
N PRO A 453 16.89 12.74 -19.92
CA PRO A 453 16.16 11.68 -19.26
C PRO A 453 14.70 11.65 -19.75
N ASP A 454 14.10 10.46 -19.80
CA ASP A 454 12.67 10.33 -19.99
C ASP A 454 11.95 10.88 -18.74
N ILE A 455 11.14 11.94 -18.93
CA ILE A 455 10.48 12.68 -17.86
C ILE A 455 9.59 11.77 -17.01
N ALA A 456 8.83 10.89 -17.67
CA ALA A 456 7.95 9.97 -16.98
C ALA A 456 8.73 8.89 -16.20
N SER A 457 9.82 8.36 -16.76
CA SER A 457 10.71 7.44 -16.04
C SER A 457 11.36 8.11 -14.82
N ALA A 458 11.77 9.37 -14.92
CA ALA A 458 12.29 10.14 -13.81
C ALA A 458 11.25 10.30 -12.68
N GLY A 459 10.02 10.67 -13.03
CA GLY A 459 8.92 10.82 -12.08
C GLY A 459 8.55 9.50 -11.39
N ILE A 460 8.44 8.40 -12.15
CA ILE A 460 8.17 7.06 -11.59
C ILE A 460 9.29 6.64 -10.63
N ALA A 461 10.55 6.80 -11.03
CA ALA A 461 11.69 6.46 -10.17
C ALA A 461 11.67 7.26 -8.86
N ALA A 462 11.36 8.56 -8.92
CA ALA A 462 11.18 9.37 -7.71
C ALA A 462 10.02 8.86 -6.83
N MET A 463 8.87 8.48 -7.40
CA MET A 463 7.76 7.89 -6.64
C MET A 463 8.20 6.62 -5.91
N ILE A 464 8.89 5.69 -6.60
CA ILE A 464 9.41 4.45 -6.00
C ILE A 464 10.34 4.77 -4.82
N ILE A 465 11.29 5.68 -5.02
CA ILE A 465 12.30 6.00 -4.00
C ILE A 465 11.70 6.73 -2.79
N VAL A 466 10.74 7.63 -3.00
CA VAL A 466 10.04 8.35 -1.91
C VAL A 466 9.04 7.44 -1.20
N TRP A 467 8.53 6.42 -1.89
CA TRP A 467 7.67 5.39 -1.31
C TRP A 467 8.44 4.31 -0.54
N ALA A 468 9.74 4.13 -0.84
CA ALA A 468 10.60 3.13 -0.20
C ALA A 468 10.63 3.15 1.35
N PRO A 469 10.49 4.28 2.07
CA PRO A 469 10.39 4.29 3.53
C PRO A 469 9.23 3.45 4.08
N TYR A 470 8.12 3.36 3.35
CA TYR A 470 7.00 2.50 3.73
C TYR A 470 7.44 1.02 3.71
N TYR A 471 8.12 0.58 2.65
CA TYR A 471 8.64 -0.79 2.56
C TYR A 471 9.77 -1.05 3.55
N ALA A 472 10.67 -0.09 3.75
CA ALA A 472 11.74 -0.21 4.73
C ALA A 472 11.21 -0.32 6.17
N ASN A 473 10.03 0.23 6.47
CA ASN A 473 9.35 -0.01 7.73
C ASN A 473 8.59 -1.33 7.73
N ARG A 474 7.85 -1.67 6.66
CA ARG A 474 7.03 -2.88 6.55
C ARG A 474 7.47 -3.79 5.40
N PRO A 475 8.64 -4.44 5.49
CA PRO A 475 9.20 -5.24 4.40
C PRO A 475 8.48 -6.58 4.25
N ASP A 476 7.25 -6.53 3.76
CA ASP A 476 6.42 -7.68 3.42
C ASP A 476 6.23 -7.77 1.91
N ASP A 477 6.13 -8.99 1.39
CA ASP A 477 5.87 -9.27 -0.01
C ASP A 477 4.57 -8.60 -0.51
N TRP A 478 3.57 -8.58 0.36
CA TRP A 478 2.31 -7.87 0.15
C TRP A 478 2.51 -6.36 -0.02
N ASN A 479 3.49 -5.75 0.63
CA ASN A 479 3.74 -4.32 0.48
C ASN A 479 4.55 -3.99 -0.79
N LEU A 480 5.08 -5.00 -1.50
CA LEU A 480 5.94 -4.80 -2.66
C LEU A 480 5.18 -4.58 -3.98
N TRP A 481 3.90 -4.96 -4.06
CA TRP A 481 3.19 -4.97 -5.35
C TRP A 481 3.09 -3.60 -6.03
N SER A 482 2.90 -2.53 -5.26
CA SER A 482 2.83 -1.16 -5.79
C SER A 482 4.15 -0.75 -6.43
N PHE A 483 5.28 -1.17 -5.84
CA PHE A 483 6.61 -0.99 -6.39
C PHE A 483 6.83 -1.83 -7.66
N ILE A 484 6.35 -3.08 -7.70
CA ILE A 484 6.45 -3.95 -8.88
C ILE A 484 5.70 -3.35 -10.07
N LEU A 485 4.49 -2.79 -9.86
CA LEU A 485 3.72 -2.17 -10.93
C LEU A 485 4.36 -0.86 -11.43
N LEU A 486 4.84 -0.02 -10.52
CA LEU A 486 5.59 1.19 -10.89
C LEU A 486 6.88 0.83 -11.65
N GLU A 487 7.63 -0.17 -11.18
CA GLU A 487 8.83 -0.69 -11.85
C GLU A 487 8.51 -1.24 -13.24
N THR A 488 7.40 -1.97 -13.38
CA THR A 488 6.92 -2.48 -14.67
C THR A 488 6.69 -1.34 -15.68
N LEU A 489 6.09 -0.23 -15.22
CA LEU A 489 5.94 0.98 -16.03
C LEU A 489 7.28 1.67 -16.29
N LEU A 490 8.21 1.66 -15.34
CA LEU A 490 9.56 2.19 -15.52
C LEU A 490 10.33 1.44 -16.62
N LEU A 491 10.19 0.12 -16.68
CA LEU A 491 10.83 -0.74 -17.69
C LEU A 491 10.14 -0.72 -19.06
N THR A 492 8.90 -0.23 -19.15
CA THR A 492 8.10 -0.23 -20.39
C THR A 492 8.84 0.30 -21.62
N PRO A 493 9.57 1.44 -21.58
CA PRO A 493 10.32 1.93 -22.74
C PRO A 493 11.42 0.97 -23.22
N LEU A 494 12.08 0.26 -22.30
CA LEU A 494 13.09 -0.75 -22.63
C LEU A 494 12.45 -1.95 -23.33
N ILE A 495 11.27 -2.36 -22.87
CA ILE A 495 10.49 -3.44 -23.49
C ILE A 495 10.00 -3.03 -24.88
N ALA A 496 9.47 -1.83 -25.00
CA ALA A 496 9.00 -1.24 -26.25
C ALA A 496 10.11 -1.11 -27.29
N ALA A 497 11.35 -0.79 -26.86
CA ALA A 497 12.52 -0.66 -27.73
C ALA A 497 13.08 -2.00 -28.24
N GLY A 498 12.54 -3.15 -27.79
CA GLY A 498 12.99 -4.46 -28.22
C GLY A 498 14.39 -4.84 -27.69
N VAL A 499 14.74 -4.37 -26.49
CA VAL A 499 15.94 -4.80 -25.76
C VAL A 499 16.02 -6.33 -25.77
N SER A 500 17.25 -6.87 -25.85
CA SER A 500 17.49 -8.27 -26.19
C SER A 500 16.60 -9.24 -25.38
N ARG A 501 16.11 -10.28 -26.05
CA ARG A 501 15.16 -11.26 -25.48
C ARG A 501 15.62 -11.83 -24.15
N THR A 502 16.93 -11.95 -23.94
CA THR A 502 17.54 -12.45 -22.70
C THR A 502 17.39 -11.48 -21.54
N VAL A 503 17.49 -10.17 -21.78
CA VAL A 503 17.29 -9.14 -20.74
C VAL A 503 15.81 -9.00 -20.41
N LEU A 504 14.94 -9.06 -21.42
CA LEU A 504 13.50 -9.11 -21.23
C LEU A 504 13.05 -10.37 -20.48
N ALA A 505 13.62 -11.51 -20.82
CA ALA A 505 13.41 -12.76 -20.10
C ALA A 505 13.91 -12.66 -18.65
N GLY A 506 15.10 -12.09 -18.42
CA GLY A 506 15.64 -11.88 -17.08
C GLY A 506 14.78 -10.96 -16.23
N LEU A 507 14.37 -9.80 -16.77
CA LEU A 507 13.48 -8.85 -16.08
C LEU A 507 12.09 -9.43 -15.84
N ALA A 508 11.54 -10.14 -16.83
CA ALA A 508 10.28 -10.86 -16.69
C ALA A 508 10.42 -11.93 -15.60
N LEU A 509 11.35 -12.89 -15.69
CA LEU A 509 11.57 -13.89 -14.64
C LEU A 509 11.74 -13.26 -13.25
N LEU A 510 12.44 -12.13 -13.15
CA LEU A 510 12.75 -11.49 -11.87
C LEU A 510 11.58 -10.73 -11.23
N LEU A 511 10.69 -10.15 -12.04
CA LEU A 511 9.44 -9.51 -11.59
C LEU A 511 8.30 -10.51 -11.45
N LEU A 512 8.31 -11.56 -12.28
CA LEU A 512 7.21 -12.50 -12.46
C LEU A 512 7.32 -13.77 -11.61
N LEU A 513 8.51 -14.24 -11.22
CA LEU A 513 8.59 -15.39 -10.30
C LEU A 513 7.92 -15.07 -8.95
N PRO A 514 8.17 -13.91 -8.32
CA PRO A 514 7.58 -13.61 -7.03
C PRO A 514 6.07 -13.45 -7.14
N ALA A 515 5.55 -12.64 -8.07
CA ALA A 515 4.16 -12.17 -8.02
C ALA A 515 3.08 -13.28 -7.84
N PRO A 516 3.09 -14.40 -8.59
CA PRO A 516 2.15 -15.51 -8.39
C PRO A 516 2.36 -16.26 -7.08
N VAL A 517 3.61 -16.44 -6.63
CA VAL A 517 3.94 -17.13 -5.37
C VAL A 517 3.52 -16.29 -4.18
N LEU A 518 3.80 -14.99 -4.22
CA LEU A 518 3.47 -14.02 -3.19
C LEU A 518 1.95 -13.90 -3.04
N THR A 519 1.25 -13.87 -4.17
CA THR A 519 -0.21 -13.85 -4.21
C THR A 519 -0.80 -15.16 -3.73
N ALA A 520 -0.25 -16.30 -4.17
CA ALA A 520 -0.71 -17.59 -3.72
C ALA A 520 -0.56 -17.71 -2.20
N ARG A 521 0.56 -17.30 -1.59
CA ARG A 521 0.73 -17.31 -0.12
C ARG A 521 -0.27 -16.40 0.58
N SER A 522 -0.38 -15.14 0.14
CA SER A 522 -1.25 -14.15 0.79
C SER A 522 -2.73 -14.50 0.65
N ASN A 523 -3.12 -15.07 -0.49
CA ASN A 523 -4.48 -15.52 -0.73
C ASN A 523 -4.75 -16.93 -0.21
N ASP A 524 -3.75 -17.73 0.17
CA ASP A 524 -3.96 -19.13 0.61
C ASP A 524 -4.87 -19.18 1.83
N PHE A 525 -4.46 -18.46 2.86
CA PHE A 525 -5.17 -18.39 4.12
C PHE A 525 -6.60 -17.89 3.92
N TYR A 526 -6.75 -16.87 3.07
CA TYR A 526 -8.04 -16.30 2.73
C TYR A 526 -8.93 -17.26 1.92
N LEU A 527 -8.40 -17.86 0.85
CA LEU A 527 -9.13 -18.78 -0.03
C LEU A 527 -9.57 -20.02 0.73
N ARG A 528 -8.70 -20.60 1.57
CA ARG A 528 -9.06 -21.73 2.43
C ARG A 528 -10.15 -21.36 3.43
N SER A 529 -9.99 -20.21 4.08
CA SER A 529 -11.01 -19.69 4.99
C SER A 529 -12.35 -19.48 4.28
N MET A 530 -12.33 -18.96 3.05
CA MET A 530 -13.53 -18.72 2.24
C MET A 530 -14.19 -20.00 1.73
N LEU A 531 -13.40 -20.93 1.20
CA LEU A 531 -13.90 -22.19 0.63
C LEU A 531 -14.48 -23.11 1.71
N ALA A 532 -13.97 -23.01 2.94
CA ALA A 532 -14.51 -23.72 4.08
C ALA A 532 -15.82 -23.13 4.64
N MET A 533 -16.21 -21.92 4.22
CA MET A 533 -17.42 -21.26 4.73
C MET A 533 -18.67 -21.62 3.91
N PRO A 534 -19.77 -22.04 4.57
CA PRO A 534 -21.03 -22.28 3.88
C PRO A 534 -21.54 -20.99 3.23
N VAL A 535 -22.13 -21.11 2.04
CA VAL A 535 -22.76 -19.97 1.35
C VAL A 535 -24.01 -19.57 2.12
N THR A 536 -24.02 -18.39 2.73
CA THR A 536 -25.08 -17.98 3.66
C THR A 536 -25.72 -16.66 3.25
N LYS A 537 -26.96 -16.43 3.72
CA LYS A 537 -27.69 -15.17 3.55
C LYS A 537 -26.87 -14.00 4.12
N ARG A 538 -26.92 -12.84 3.47
CA ARG A 538 -26.25 -11.61 3.91
C ARG A 538 -26.69 -11.21 5.32
N CYS A 539 -25.73 -10.78 6.13
CA CYS A 539 -25.90 -10.30 7.48
C CYS A 539 -26.22 -8.82 7.55
N GLY A 540 -26.44 -8.31 8.77
CA GLY A 540 -26.53 -6.87 9.01
C GLY A 540 -25.30 -6.16 8.45
N ALA A 541 -25.51 -4.99 7.84
CA ALA A 541 -24.52 -4.23 7.08
C ALA A 541 -24.04 -4.83 5.74
N GLY A 542 -24.61 -5.96 5.30
CA GLY A 542 -24.45 -6.51 3.94
C GLY A 542 -23.31 -7.50 3.73
N LEU A 543 -22.55 -7.83 4.78
CA LEU A 543 -21.49 -8.84 4.77
C LEU A 543 -22.03 -10.27 4.69
N SER A 544 -21.29 -11.19 4.07
CA SER A 544 -21.56 -12.63 4.16
C SER A 544 -20.63 -13.23 5.22
N ILE A 545 -21.22 -13.69 6.33
CA ILE A 545 -20.52 -14.38 7.42
C ILE A 545 -21.32 -15.62 7.85
N PRO A 546 -20.73 -16.54 8.63
CA PRO A 546 -21.48 -17.68 9.16
C PRO A 546 -22.75 -17.23 9.93
N PRO A 547 -23.89 -17.93 9.79
CA PRO A 547 -25.18 -17.49 10.37
C PRO A 547 -25.15 -17.36 11.89
N GLY A 548 -24.35 -18.20 12.58
CA GLY A 548 -24.13 -18.09 14.02
C GLY A 548 -23.52 -16.74 14.38
N ALA A 549 -22.39 -16.39 13.77
CA ALA A 549 -21.72 -15.10 13.96
C ALA A 549 -22.62 -13.91 13.56
N CYS A 550 -23.41 -14.08 12.50
CA CYS A 550 -24.41 -13.10 12.07
C CYS A 550 -25.43 -12.77 13.16
N THR A 551 -26.04 -13.81 13.70
CA THR A 551 -27.05 -13.73 14.75
C THR A 551 -26.43 -13.14 16.01
N GLU A 552 -25.21 -13.57 16.32
CA GLU A 552 -24.41 -13.08 17.44
C GLU A 552 -24.12 -11.58 17.34
N HIS A 553 -23.70 -11.06 16.19
CA HIS A 553 -23.46 -9.62 16.00
C HIS A 553 -24.74 -8.78 16.19
N HIS A 554 -25.88 -9.26 15.68
CA HIS A 554 -27.16 -8.58 15.86
C HIS A 554 -27.64 -8.61 17.32
N ALA A 555 -27.52 -9.75 17.97
CA ALA A 555 -27.89 -9.91 19.37
C ALA A 555 -26.99 -9.05 20.27
N ARG A 556 -25.68 -9.04 20.02
CA ARG A 556 -24.70 -8.18 20.68
C ARG A 556 -25.02 -6.69 20.50
N ALA A 557 -25.41 -6.27 19.29
CA ALA A 557 -25.85 -4.91 19.00
C ALA A 557 -27.17 -4.54 19.71
N ALA A 558 -28.12 -5.47 19.80
CA ALA A 558 -29.36 -5.29 20.55
C ALA A 558 -29.10 -5.13 22.05
N GLU A 559 -28.24 -5.99 22.63
CA GLU A 559 -27.80 -5.88 24.02
C GLU A 559 -27.14 -4.52 24.30
N LEU A 560 -26.25 -4.05 23.42
CA LEU A 560 -25.61 -2.75 23.58
C LEU A 560 -26.61 -1.60 23.54
N ARG A 561 -27.59 -1.63 22.62
CA ARG A 561 -28.66 -0.62 22.56
C ARG A 561 -29.54 -0.62 23.82
N GLY A 562 -29.84 -1.80 24.36
CA GLY A 562 -30.56 -1.93 25.62
C GLY A 562 -29.79 -1.33 26.80
N ALA A 563 -28.49 -1.61 26.89
CA ALA A 563 -27.65 -1.08 27.96
C ALA A 563 -27.43 0.44 27.87
N ALA A 564 -27.46 1.01 26.65
CA ALA A 564 -27.15 2.41 26.38
C ALA A 564 -28.20 3.43 26.89
N GLN A 565 -29.38 2.99 27.37
CA GLN A 565 -30.42 3.87 27.91
C GLN A 565 -30.51 3.84 29.46
N PRO A 566 -30.70 4.98 30.13
CA PRO A 566 -29.83 6.14 30.21
C PRO A 566 -28.64 5.90 31.17
N GLY A 567 -27.45 6.40 30.83
CA GLY A 567 -26.31 6.46 31.77
C GLY A 567 -24.97 5.98 31.23
N GLY A 568 -24.46 6.57 30.15
CA GLY A 568 -23.06 6.48 29.72
C GLY A 568 -22.45 5.08 29.65
N VAL A 569 -22.78 4.31 28.60
CA VAL A 569 -22.11 3.04 28.30
C VAL A 569 -20.92 3.29 27.40
N LEU A 570 -19.74 2.90 27.86
CA LEU A 570 -18.58 2.77 26.98
C LEU A 570 -18.52 1.34 26.46
N TRP A 571 -18.22 1.16 25.18
CA TRP A 571 -17.94 -0.14 24.60
C TRP A 571 -16.56 -0.14 23.96
N ILE A 572 -15.81 -1.23 24.16
CA ILE A 572 -14.47 -1.46 23.61
C ILE A 572 -14.48 -2.79 22.89
N THR A 573 -14.26 -2.75 21.58
CA THR A 573 -14.54 -3.88 20.67
C THR A 573 -13.44 -4.04 19.63
N ALA A 574 -13.22 -5.27 19.20
CA ALA A 574 -12.43 -5.67 18.04
C ALA A 574 -13.15 -5.42 16.70
N TYR A 575 -14.44 -5.04 16.76
CA TYR A 575 -15.32 -4.78 15.63
C TYR A 575 -15.90 -3.36 15.68
N PRO A 576 -15.08 -2.31 15.81
CA PRO A 576 -15.53 -0.95 16.03
C PRO A 576 -16.55 -0.46 14.99
N TYR A 577 -16.28 -0.73 13.71
CA TYR A 577 -17.08 -0.17 12.63
C TYR A 577 -18.39 -0.93 12.41
N LEU A 578 -18.36 -2.26 12.43
CA LEU A 578 -19.57 -3.07 12.36
C LEU A 578 -20.49 -2.82 13.58
N THR A 579 -19.91 -2.70 14.78
CA THR A 579 -20.69 -2.38 16.00
C THR A 579 -21.38 -1.03 15.85
N PHE A 580 -20.67 -0.02 15.34
CA PHE A 580 -21.22 1.30 15.07
C PHE A 580 -22.35 1.28 14.03
N GLN A 581 -22.15 0.58 12.91
CA GLN A 581 -23.16 0.48 11.83
C GLN A 581 -24.45 -0.22 12.29
N LEU A 582 -24.34 -1.29 13.10
CA LEU A 582 -25.50 -2.06 13.58
C LEU A 582 -26.26 -1.34 14.70
N THR A 583 -25.55 -0.62 15.57
CA THR A 583 -26.15 -0.01 16.76
C THR A 583 -26.57 1.44 16.51
N ARG A 584 -25.91 2.14 15.58
CA ARG A 584 -26.00 3.59 15.35
C ARG A 584 -25.71 4.42 16.60
N LEU A 585 -25.09 3.82 17.62
CA LEU A 585 -24.70 4.50 18.83
C LEU A 585 -23.40 5.25 18.59
N ARG A 586 -23.36 6.51 19.03
CA ARG A 586 -22.11 7.28 19.04
C ARG A 586 -21.16 6.65 20.07
N PRO A 587 -19.85 6.58 19.78
CA PRO A 587 -18.87 6.23 20.80
C PRO A 587 -18.99 7.20 21.97
N PHE A 588 -18.97 6.67 23.20
CA PHE A 588 -19.13 7.48 24.41
C PHE A 588 -17.96 8.44 24.62
N ILE A 589 -16.75 8.01 24.27
CA ILE A 589 -15.54 8.84 24.30
C ILE A 589 -14.68 8.58 23.07
N GLY A 590 -14.10 9.65 22.53
CA GLY A 590 -12.98 9.59 21.59
C GLY A 590 -13.24 8.81 20.30
N PRO A 591 -12.15 8.27 19.69
CA PRO A 591 -12.19 7.60 18.41
C PRO A 591 -12.89 6.24 18.50
N LEU A 592 -13.49 5.79 17.41
CA LEU A 592 -14.27 4.55 17.36
C LEU A 592 -13.45 3.31 17.72
N ASP A 593 -12.20 3.27 17.24
CA ASP A 593 -11.25 2.20 17.49
C ASP A 593 -10.27 2.64 18.59
N LEU A 594 -10.61 2.32 19.85
CA LEU A 594 -9.75 2.62 20.99
C LEU A 594 -8.44 1.83 20.95
N TYR A 595 -8.46 0.63 20.36
CA TYR A 595 -7.25 -0.18 20.19
C TYR A 595 -6.24 0.55 19.28
N ALA A 596 -6.69 1.11 18.15
CA ALA A 596 -5.84 1.87 17.23
C ALA A 596 -5.28 3.19 17.80
N THR A 597 -5.73 3.62 18.99
CA THR A 597 -5.28 4.87 19.61
C THR A 597 -4.43 4.70 20.85
N ALA A 598 -4.39 3.51 21.44
CA ALA A 598 -3.50 3.14 22.54
C ALA A 598 -2.20 2.49 22.02
N LEU A 599 -1.46 3.20 21.17
CA LEU A 599 -0.25 2.67 20.52
C LEU A 599 0.96 2.67 21.45
N THR A 600 1.07 3.68 22.31
CA THR A 600 2.13 3.86 23.30
C THR A 600 1.59 3.84 24.72
N GLU A 601 2.45 3.58 25.71
CA GLU A 601 2.07 3.62 27.13
C GLU A 601 1.49 4.98 27.56
N ALA A 602 2.08 6.08 27.06
CA ALA A 602 1.57 7.42 27.33
C ALA A 602 0.17 7.65 26.74
N GLU A 603 -0.10 7.13 25.53
CA GLU A 603 -1.43 7.22 24.91
C GLU A 603 -2.45 6.33 25.61
N LEU A 604 -2.03 5.14 26.08
CA LEU A 604 -2.86 4.24 26.87
C LEU A 604 -3.28 4.89 28.19
N LEU A 605 -2.33 5.48 28.93
CA LEU A 605 -2.62 6.19 30.18
C LEU A 605 -3.51 7.42 29.94
N ALA A 606 -3.21 8.22 28.92
CA ALA A 606 -4.04 9.37 28.55
C ALA A 606 -5.45 8.95 28.09
N LEU A 607 -5.60 7.78 27.46
CA LEU A 607 -6.90 7.21 27.16
C LEU A 607 -7.61 6.81 28.46
N ALA A 608 -6.98 6.04 29.34
CA ALA A 608 -7.53 5.61 30.62
C ALA A 608 -7.99 6.79 31.50
N ASP A 609 -7.21 7.87 31.58
CA ASP A 609 -7.56 9.08 32.32
C ASP A 609 -8.78 9.79 31.71
N ARG A 610 -8.90 9.81 30.37
CA ARG A 610 -10.10 10.30 29.70
C ARG A 610 -11.33 9.44 30.01
N ILE A 611 -11.19 8.12 30.07
CA ILE A 611 -12.28 7.22 30.47
C ILE A 611 -12.70 7.52 31.91
N ARG A 612 -11.74 7.59 32.83
CA ARG A 612 -11.99 7.88 34.25
C ARG A 612 -12.69 9.22 34.43
N SER A 613 -12.27 10.24 33.69
CA SER A 613 -12.87 11.58 33.74
C SER A 613 -14.29 11.61 33.15
N ALA A 614 -14.56 10.83 32.11
CA ALA A 614 -15.89 10.70 31.54
C ALA A 614 -16.84 9.84 32.40
N ALA A 615 -16.27 9.04 33.32
CA ALA A 615 -16.98 8.22 34.29
C ALA A 615 -18.17 7.42 33.68
N PRO A 616 -17.95 6.60 32.63
CA PRO A 616 -19.03 5.74 32.12
C PRO A 616 -19.57 4.86 33.24
N ARG A 617 -20.89 4.64 33.29
CA ARG A 617 -21.49 3.76 34.30
C ARG A 617 -21.00 2.33 34.17
N VAL A 618 -20.77 1.91 32.93
CA VAL A 618 -20.35 0.55 32.58
C VAL A 618 -19.47 0.60 31.34
N ILE A 619 -18.44 -0.25 31.33
CA ILE A 619 -17.61 -0.54 30.17
C ILE A 619 -17.96 -1.95 29.70
N LEU A 620 -18.27 -2.10 28.41
CA LEU A 620 -18.56 -3.38 27.77
C LEU A 620 -17.38 -3.77 26.88
N ILE A 621 -16.77 -4.93 27.15
CA ILE A 621 -15.62 -5.44 26.38
C ILE A 621 -16.00 -6.75 25.71
N ASP A 622 -15.47 -7.00 24.51
CA ASP A 622 -15.62 -8.29 23.84
C ASP A 622 -15.04 -9.44 24.67
N GLY A 623 -15.83 -10.49 24.94
CA GLY A 623 -15.28 -11.70 25.55
C GLY A 623 -16.11 -12.44 26.56
N ALA A 624 -17.43 -12.50 26.40
CA ALA A 624 -18.13 -13.64 26.98
C ALA A 624 -17.51 -14.93 26.39
N ALA A 625 -16.94 -15.77 27.25
CA ALA A 625 -16.25 -16.97 26.81
C ALA A 625 -17.26 -17.94 26.17
N GLY A 626 -16.86 -18.61 25.09
CA GLY A 626 -17.71 -19.59 24.40
C GLY A 626 -18.68 -18.99 23.38
N THR A 627 -18.51 -17.72 23.00
CA THR A 627 -19.21 -17.13 21.86
C THR A 627 -18.28 -17.08 20.64
N THR A 628 -18.85 -17.21 19.43
CA THR A 628 -18.06 -17.33 18.19
C THR A 628 -17.24 -16.07 17.92
N ILE A 629 -17.85 -14.91 18.13
CA ILE A 629 -17.19 -13.60 17.95
C ILE A 629 -16.22 -13.37 19.10
N GLY A 630 -16.63 -13.70 20.32
CA GLY A 630 -15.81 -13.60 21.52
C GLY A 630 -14.49 -14.34 21.33
N ASP A 631 -14.53 -15.59 20.89
CA ASP A 631 -13.35 -16.45 20.70
C ASP A 631 -12.46 -16.03 19.51
N ALA A 632 -13.02 -15.32 18.53
CA ALA A 632 -12.27 -14.80 17.37
C ALA A 632 -11.46 -13.52 17.68
N VAL A 633 -11.70 -12.84 18.80
CA VAL A 633 -10.91 -11.66 19.19
C VAL A 633 -9.47 -12.09 19.55
N PRO A 634 -8.44 -11.53 18.87
CA PRO A 634 -7.05 -11.85 19.16
C PRO A 634 -6.69 -11.60 20.63
N ALA A 635 -5.95 -12.53 21.25
CA ALA A 635 -5.58 -12.44 22.66
C ALA A 635 -4.89 -11.11 23.04
N PRO A 636 -3.93 -10.56 22.25
CA PRO A 636 -3.34 -9.26 22.56
C PRO A 636 -4.36 -8.11 22.58
N MET A 637 -5.32 -8.13 21.65
CA MET A 637 -6.37 -7.10 21.58
C MET A 637 -7.30 -7.16 22.80
N ARG A 638 -7.69 -8.37 23.22
CA ARG A 638 -8.47 -8.55 24.44
C ARG A 638 -7.70 -8.11 25.68
N ALA A 639 -6.42 -8.44 25.76
CA ALA A 639 -5.55 -8.00 26.85
C ALA A 639 -5.49 -6.47 26.94
N LEU A 640 -5.31 -5.78 25.82
CA LEU A 640 -5.28 -4.32 25.80
C LEU A 640 -6.62 -3.72 26.22
N ASN A 641 -7.74 -4.24 25.71
CA ASN A 641 -9.08 -3.76 26.07
C ASN A 641 -9.34 -3.87 27.58
N ARG A 642 -9.01 -5.03 28.18
CA ARG A 642 -9.13 -5.23 29.63
C ARG A 642 -8.17 -4.32 30.42
N ARG A 643 -6.95 -4.13 29.92
CA ARG A 643 -5.96 -3.22 30.52
C ARG A 643 -6.43 -1.77 30.53
N ILE A 644 -7.06 -1.31 29.44
CA ILE A 644 -7.70 0.01 29.35
C ILE A 644 -8.75 0.19 30.47
N ALA A 645 -9.67 -0.77 30.64
CA ALA A 645 -10.69 -0.70 31.68
C ALA A 645 -10.10 -0.73 33.11
N ASN A 646 -9.14 -1.62 33.36
CA ASN A 646 -8.44 -1.71 34.65
C ASN A 646 -7.78 -0.37 35.02
N LEU A 647 -6.99 0.21 34.09
CA LEU A 647 -6.32 1.50 34.31
C LEU A 647 -7.31 2.65 34.51
N ALA A 648 -8.51 2.56 33.92
CA ALA A 648 -9.58 3.52 34.13
C ALA A 648 -10.29 3.38 35.49
N GLY A 649 -9.96 2.36 36.31
CA GLY A 649 -10.56 2.12 37.63
C GLY A 649 -11.79 1.23 37.62
N TYR A 650 -11.96 0.41 36.58
CA TYR A 650 -13.09 -0.50 36.43
C TYR A 650 -12.66 -1.94 36.71
N THR A 651 -13.55 -2.70 37.34
CA THR A 651 -13.37 -4.13 37.63
C THR A 651 -14.42 -4.96 36.90
N ARG A 652 -14.04 -6.15 36.44
CA ARG A 652 -14.96 -7.08 35.78
C ARG A 652 -16.02 -7.56 36.78
N CYS A 653 -17.29 -7.38 36.44
CA CYS A 653 -18.44 -7.86 37.21
C CYS A 653 -18.88 -9.23 36.66
N SER A 654 -18.71 -10.30 37.43
CA SER A 654 -19.21 -11.63 37.06
C SER A 654 -20.70 -11.83 37.36
N ALA A 655 -21.26 -11.03 38.28
CA ALA A 655 -22.67 -11.11 38.68
C ALA A 655 -23.62 -10.59 37.60
N HIS A 656 -23.21 -9.58 36.82
CA HIS A 656 -23.98 -9.08 35.69
C HIS A 656 -23.69 -9.86 34.42
N ARG A 657 -24.64 -10.70 34.01
CA ARG A 657 -24.52 -11.53 32.82
C ARG A 657 -25.13 -10.82 31.62
N MET A 658 -24.27 -10.24 30.78
CA MET A 658 -24.58 -10.02 29.36
C MET A 658 -24.05 -11.21 28.57
N VAL A 659 -24.79 -11.65 27.55
CA VAL A 659 -24.43 -12.89 26.84
C VAL A 659 -23.19 -12.68 25.98
N TYR A 660 -23.01 -11.49 25.41
CA TYR A 660 -21.94 -11.23 24.42
C TYR A 660 -20.86 -10.26 24.90
N TRP A 661 -21.02 -9.71 26.10
CA TRP A 661 -20.14 -8.67 26.62
C TRP A 661 -19.60 -9.03 28.01
N GLU A 662 -18.31 -8.78 28.22
CA GLU A 662 -17.78 -8.64 29.56
C GLU A 662 -18.26 -7.31 30.15
N VAL A 663 -18.91 -7.37 31.31
CA VAL A 663 -19.39 -6.20 32.02
C VAL A 663 -18.32 -5.73 32.99
N TRP A 664 -17.92 -4.47 32.88
CA TRP A 664 -16.92 -3.83 33.73
C TRP A 664 -17.55 -2.60 34.39
N MET A 665 -17.50 -2.52 35.71
CA MET A 665 -18.12 -1.44 36.49
C MET A 665 -17.07 -0.74 37.36
N PRO A 666 -17.30 0.51 37.79
CA PRO A 666 -16.41 1.18 38.73
C PRO A 666 -16.18 0.29 39.96
N ALA A 667 -15.00 0.37 40.58
CA ALA A 667 -14.70 -0.36 41.81
C ALA A 667 -15.80 -0.11 42.87
N GLY A 668 -16.40 -1.19 43.37
CA GLY A 668 -17.55 -1.13 44.30
C GLY A 668 -18.94 -1.22 43.64
N GLY A 669 -19.04 -1.07 42.31
CA GLY A 669 -20.31 -1.16 41.57
C GLY A 669 -20.78 -2.58 41.25
N CYS A 670 -20.02 -3.62 41.63
CA CYS A 670 -20.31 -5.02 41.30
C CYS A 670 -21.17 -5.73 42.37
N GLU A 671 -21.96 -4.99 43.16
CA GLU A 671 -22.78 -5.60 44.21
C GLU A 671 -23.75 -6.65 43.62
N PRO A 672 -23.87 -7.84 44.24
CA PRO A 672 -24.83 -8.83 43.81
C PRO A 672 -26.23 -8.28 44.05
N SER A 673 -26.92 -7.95 42.95
CA SER A 673 -28.35 -7.63 42.95
C SER A 673 -29.21 -8.80 43.39
#